data_AF-A0A2V8J2E4-F1
#
_entry.id   AF-A0A2V8J2E4-F1
#
_cell.length_a   1.000
_cell.length_b   1.000
_cell.length_c   1.000
_cell.angle_alpha   90.00
_cell.angle_beta   90.00
_cell.angle_gamma   90.00
#
_symmetry.space_group_name_H-M   'P 1'
#
loop_
_entity.id
_entity.type
_entity.pdbx_description
1 polymer ?
#
loop_
_entity_poly.entity_id
_entity_poly.type
_entity_poly.pdbx_seq_one_letter_code
_entity_poly.pdbx_strand_id
1 'polypeptide(L)'
;MGFPPDTTDGIVPETVAPMKMMLRKAIGFSTALAIAFLATGHVQGVARRAPGASHREKLDTHLRAALDAGSGDSQRVIIRVRPGERAALRRMLSEHGDRIVAEHESIDAITTVVHAEDLETLAGQQQVVSVSSDAIVRAKLLGGLLGGLVKVVVSVVNIILPNNADTSGPAVPPQVLRDTLGLGSTWTGSGIGVAVIDSGLEQSSEFDTRLTAFFDFTKGDIRTTAYDDYGHGTHIAGTIGGSGALSYNRDYRGLAPKVKFTIFKVLDKNGAGWTSDVIRAIDFAVANRAALGIDIINLSLGHPIYEPAATDPLVQAVERASRAGVIVVAAAGNYGKNPKTGEVGYAGITSPGNAPSAITAGALRIEDTVSRSDDSIPDYSSRGPTWYDGFAKPDFVAPGHNIIAVAAKQGTLYKTYPQLKADNSNYMRLSGTSMATAVTTGVIAQMLEANRYTNNYPYHPSLTPNAVKAMLQYSAFPVRNSAGVEYNTLEEGAGAINGKGAISLAKAADTSAPTGTHWLTTTLSPRTTIGGDTITWKQVVVWGSVVVWGSTVDLNQQAWGTVVVWGSDNTTFGNVVVWGSDVVWTDPQSWANVVVWGSDSIGTTMGDVVVWGSTGGLSPETTAWGDLQGTQTSGMISATSIR
;
A
#
# COMPACT_ATOMS: atom_id res chain seq x y z
N MET A 1 24.66 38.58 49.48
CA MET A 1 25.50 39.75 49.17
C MET A 1 26.51 39.30 48.12
N GLY A 2 26.69 39.91 46.96
CA GLY A 2 25.95 40.98 46.28
C GLY A 2 26.57 41.19 44.88
N PHE A 3 25.77 41.58 43.89
CA PHE A 3 26.20 42.10 42.56
C PHE A 3 26.28 43.65 42.61
N PRO A 4 26.72 44.38 41.55
CA PRO A 4 27.67 44.06 40.47
C PRO A 4 28.95 44.93 40.71
N PRO A 5 29.38 45.99 39.97
CA PRO A 5 29.19 46.48 38.58
C PRO A 5 30.38 46.07 37.66
N ASP A 6 30.53 46.32 36.36
CA ASP A 6 29.89 47.17 35.31
C ASP A 6 30.36 48.64 35.13
N THR A 7 30.71 48.99 33.89
CA THR A 7 31.01 50.30 33.25
C THR A 7 31.57 49.99 31.84
N THR A 8 31.27 50.66 30.72
CA THR A 8 30.66 51.96 30.33
C THR A 8 30.11 51.81 28.88
N ASP A 9 29.24 52.61 28.24
CA ASP A 9 28.42 53.82 28.52
C ASP A 9 27.16 53.70 27.60
N GLY A 10 25.95 54.23 27.91
CA GLY A 10 25.55 55.64 27.77
C GLY A 10 25.13 55.99 26.32
N ILE A 11 23.99 56.61 25.98
CA ILE A 11 23.08 57.55 26.68
C ILE A 11 21.63 57.46 26.11
N VAL A 12 20.61 57.85 26.92
CA VAL A 12 19.13 57.81 26.68
C VAL A 12 18.57 59.21 26.24
N PRO A 13 17.27 59.51 25.96
CA PRO A 13 16.02 59.32 26.77
C PRO A 13 14.84 58.64 26.01
N GLU A 14 13.91 57.87 26.62
CA GLU A 14 12.71 58.23 27.45
C GLU A 14 11.60 59.06 26.74
N THR A 15 10.27 58.91 26.96
CA THR A 15 9.34 57.88 27.53
C THR A 15 7.87 58.26 27.16
N VAL A 16 6.87 57.48 27.63
CA VAL A 16 5.44 57.85 27.91
C VAL A 16 4.35 57.50 26.86
N ALA A 17 3.26 56.88 27.37
CA ALA A 17 1.95 56.62 26.75
C ALA A 17 0.83 57.21 27.68
N PRO A 18 -0.51 57.16 27.42
CA PRO A 18 -1.27 56.55 26.32
C PRO A 18 -2.51 57.37 25.78
N MET A 19 -3.23 56.78 24.81
CA MET A 19 -4.71 56.85 24.58
C MET A 19 -5.45 58.20 24.29
N LYS A 20 -5.88 58.43 23.01
CA LYS A 20 -7.30 58.65 22.58
C LYS A 20 -7.50 59.13 21.11
N MET A 21 -8.31 58.37 20.37
CA MET A 21 -9.44 58.77 19.50
C MET A 21 -9.32 59.77 18.30
N MET A 22 -9.95 59.35 17.19
CA MET A 22 -10.61 60.12 16.10
C MET A 22 -9.87 60.53 14.80
N LEU A 23 -10.32 59.88 13.71
CA LEU A 23 -10.63 60.41 12.36
C LEU A 23 -9.65 61.38 11.64
N ARG A 24 -9.15 60.95 10.47
CA ARG A 24 -9.62 61.46 9.15
C ARG A 24 -9.05 60.71 7.92
N LYS A 25 -9.98 60.22 7.10
CA LYS A 25 -9.94 59.99 5.64
C LYS A 25 -8.58 59.79 4.94
N ALA A 26 -8.34 58.56 4.47
CA ALA A 26 -7.49 58.31 3.31
C ALA A 26 -8.31 58.34 2.00
N ILE A 27 -7.83 59.10 1.03
CA ILE A 27 -8.09 58.96 -0.41
C ILE A 27 -6.75 58.44 -0.96
N GLY A 28 -6.63 57.41 -1.79
CA GLY A 28 -7.62 56.61 -2.50
C GLY A 28 -7.09 56.38 -3.92
N PHE A 29 -6.84 55.13 -4.33
CA PHE A 29 -6.87 54.65 -5.71
C PHE A 29 -6.64 53.13 -5.72
N SER A 30 -7.67 52.38 -6.10
CA SER A 30 -7.61 50.94 -6.31
C SER A 30 -7.69 50.66 -7.81
N THR A 31 -6.71 49.99 -8.40
CA THR A 31 -6.78 49.50 -9.78
C THR A 31 -7.23 48.05 -9.81
N ALA A 32 -8.54 47.85 -9.92
CA ALA A 32 -9.10 46.57 -10.33
C ALA A 32 -8.94 46.43 -11.86
N LEU A 33 -8.39 45.30 -12.33
CA LEU A 33 -8.43 44.94 -13.74
C LEU A 33 -9.52 43.88 -13.96
N ALA A 34 -10.64 44.31 -14.50
CA ALA A 34 -11.74 43.41 -14.85
C ALA A 34 -11.38 42.60 -16.10
N ILE A 35 -11.54 41.27 -16.04
CA ILE A 35 -11.51 40.41 -17.22
C ILE A 35 -12.91 40.44 -17.83
N ALA A 36 -13.07 41.16 -18.93
CA ALA A 36 -14.33 41.28 -19.64
C ALA A 36 -14.63 40.01 -20.45
N PHE A 37 -15.85 39.48 -20.30
CA PHE A 37 -16.41 38.53 -21.26
C PHE A 37 -16.62 39.22 -22.61
N LEU A 38 -15.88 38.80 -23.63
CA LEU A 38 -16.19 39.10 -25.03
C LEU A 38 -16.71 37.82 -25.70
N ALA A 39 -18.02 37.76 -25.87
CA ALA A 39 -18.67 36.72 -26.66
C ALA A 39 -18.53 37.06 -28.16
N THR A 40 -17.82 36.23 -28.92
CA THR A 40 -17.80 36.30 -30.38
C THR A 40 -17.89 34.92 -31.02
N GLY A 41 -18.85 34.78 -31.94
CA GLY A 41 -18.79 33.90 -33.13
C GLY A 41 -18.58 32.40 -32.92
N HIS A 42 -19.65 31.61 -33.09
CA HIS A 42 -19.50 30.19 -33.38
C HIS A 42 -18.70 29.96 -34.68
N VAL A 43 -17.60 29.23 -34.59
CA VAL A 43 -17.13 28.34 -35.66
C VAL A 43 -16.89 26.98 -35.04
N GLN A 44 -17.69 25.98 -35.42
CA GLN A 44 -17.52 24.59 -34.97
C GLN A 44 -16.28 23.98 -35.64
N GLY A 45 -15.11 24.29 -35.09
CA GLY A 45 -13.89 23.54 -35.36
C GLY A 45 -13.94 22.17 -34.68
N VAL A 46 -14.59 21.19 -35.31
CA VAL A 46 -14.42 19.78 -34.93
C VAL A 46 -12.99 19.38 -35.25
N ALA A 47 -12.10 19.55 -34.27
CA ALA A 47 -10.76 18.99 -34.31
C ALA A 47 -10.90 17.47 -34.34
N ARG A 48 -10.85 16.88 -35.54
CA ARG A 48 -10.76 15.43 -35.71
C ARG A 48 -9.55 14.93 -34.94
N ARG A 49 -9.77 14.21 -33.83
CA ARG A 49 -8.76 13.34 -33.23
C ARG A 49 -8.17 12.48 -34.35
N ALA A 50 -6.85 12.44 -34.48
CA ALA A 50 -6.20 11.55 -35.44
C ALA A 50 -6.60 10.08 -35.14
N PRO A 51 -6.92 9.24 -36.14
CA PRO A 51 -7.49 7.91 -35.90
C PRO A 51 -6.66 6.96 -35.00
N GLY A 52 -5.35 7.16 -34.86
CA GLY A 52 -4.50 6.37 -33.96
C GLY A 52 -4.49 6.82 -32.49
N ALA A 53 -4.93 8.04 -32.18
CA ALA A 53 -4.82 8.61 -30.83
C ALA A 53 -5.73 7.94 -29.78
N SER A 54 -6.69 7.11 -30.21
CA SER A 54 -7.66 6.44 -29.34
C SER A 54 -7.19 5.11 -28.77
N HIS A 55 -6.11 4.51 -29.28
CA HIS A 55 -5.73 3.13 -28.90
C HIS A 55 -4.50 3.10 -27.99
N ARG A 56 -3.60 4.09 -28.11
CA ARG A 56 -2.44 4.26 -27.22
C ARG A 56 -2.77 4.38 -25.73
N GLU A 57 -4.02 4.69 -25.36
CA GLU A 57 -4.46 4.77 -23.96
C GLU A 57 -4.44 3.41 -23.24
N LYS A 58 -4.54 2.29 -23.99
CA LYS A 58 -4.41 0.93 -23.44
C LYS A 58 -2.96 0.46 -23.26
N LEU A 59 -1.99 1.21 -23.80
CA LEU A 59 -0.58 0.93 -23.61
C LEU A 59 -0.09 1.58 -22.31
N ASP A 60 0.72 0.88 -21.53
CA ASP A 60 1.41 1.51 -20.39
C ASP A 60 2.35 2.65 -20.86
N THR A 61 2.82 3.47 -19.92
CA THR A 61 3.72 4.59 -20.26
C THR A 61 5.12 4.18 -20.73
N HIS A 62 5.58 2.98 -20.40
CA HIS A 62 6.88 2.48 -20.83
C HIS A 62 6.85 2.00 -22.29
N LEU A 63 5.78 1.32 -22.72
CA LEU A 63 5.53 0.96 -24.12
C LEU A 63 5.28 2.18 -25.00
N ARG A 64 4.50 3.18 -24.51
CA ARG A 64 4.39 4.49 -25.18
C ARG A 64 5.76 5.16 -25.31
N ALA A 65 6.54 5.13 -24.22
CA ALA A 65 7.98 5.41 -24.14
C ALA A 65 8.79 4.90 -25.35
N ALA A 66 8.71 3.58 -25.55
CA ALA A 66 9.45 2.85 -26.58
C ALA A 66 9.00 3.19 -28.01
N LEU A 67 7.68 3.34 -28.21
CA LEU A 67 7.09 3.75 -29.49
C LEU A 67 7.51 5.18 -29.88
N ASP A 68 7.42 6.13 -28.95
CA ASP A 68 7.79 7.53 -29.20
C ASP A 68 9.30 7.72 -29.42
N ALA A 69 10.11 6.81 -28.88
CA ALA A 69 11.55 6.73 -29.16
C ALA A 69 11.89 6.06 -30.51
N GLY A 70 10.91 5.46 -31.20
CA GLY A 70 11.14 4.73 -32.46
C GLY A 70 11.97 3.46 -32.30
N SER A 71 11.92 2.79 -31.14
CA SER A 71 12.57 1.50 -30.94
C SER A 71 11.85 0.43 -31.78
N GLY A 72 12.58 -0.19 -32.72
CA GLY A 72 12.12 -1.37 -33.45
C GLY A 72 12.39 -2.70 -32.71
N ASP A 73 12.83 -2.63 -31.46
CA ASP A 73 13.16 -3.81 -30.66
C ASP A 73 11.87 -4.51 -30.22
N SER A 74 11.83 -5.84 -30.28
CA SER A 74 10.66 -6.61 -29.84
C SER A 74 10.40 -6.40 -28.34
N GLN A 75 9.15 -6.13 -27.98
CA GLN A 75 8.72 -5.85 -26.62
C GLN A 75 8.14 -7.10 -25.97
N ARG A 76 8.56 -7.42 -24.74
CA ARG A 76 7.92 -8.45 -23.92
C ARG A 76 6.77 -7.82 -23.15
N VAL A 77 5.55 -8.24 -23.45
CA VAL A 77 4.31 -7.60 -22.97
C VAL A 77 3.39 -8.61 -22.29
N ILE A 78 2.52 -8.10 -21.42
CA ILE A 78 1.39 -8.80 -20.82
C ILE A 78 0.12 -8.16 -21.41
N ILE A 79 -0.60 -8.90 -22.23
CA ILE A 79 -1.83 -8.43 -22.88
C ILE A 79 -3.01 -8.97 -22.09
N ARG A 80 -3.80 -8.09 -21.47
CA ARG A 80 -5.06 -8.43 -20.81
C ARG A 80 -6.22 -8.28 -21.80
N VAL A 81 -7.16 -9.22 -21.75
CA VAL A 81 -8.37 -9.20 -22.59
C VAL A 81 -9.64 -9.27 -21.74
N ARG A 82 -10.78 -9.09 -22.39
CA ARG A 82 -12.10 -9.35 -21.79
C ARG A 82 -12.22 -10.84 -21.40
N PRO A 83 -12.92 -11.18 -20.30
CA PRO A 83 -13.12 -12.57 -19.89
C PRO A 83 -13.64 -13.45 -21.04
N GLY A 84 -12.98 -14.58 -21.26
CA GLY A 84 -13.29 -15.54 -22.34
C GLY A 84 -12.56 -15.29 -23.68
N GLU A 85 -12.03 -14.09 -23.93
CA GLU A 85 -11.38 -13.75 -25.22
C GLU A 85 -9.93 -14.24 -25.33
N ARG A 86 -9.36 -14.81 -24.25
CA ARG A 86 -7.96 -15.24 -24.17
C ARG A 86 -7.59 -16.25 -25.26
N ALA A 87 -8.51 -17.14 -25.62
CA ALA A 87 -8.31 -18.12 -26.69
C ALA A 87 -8.28 -17.47 -28.10
N ALA A 88 -8.99 -16.35 -28.31
CA ALA A 88 -8.94 -15.60 -29.56
C ALA A 88 -7.60 -14.86 -29.70
N LEU A 89 -7.15 -14.19 -28.63
CA LEU A 89 -5.82 -13.58 -28.57
C LEU A 89 -4.71 -14.60 -28.84
N ARG A 90 -4.76 -15.78 -28.20
CA ARG A 90 -3.78 -16.87 -28.41
C ARG A 90 -3.65 -17.25 -29.88
N ARG A 91 -4.77 -17.41 -30.60
CA ARG A 91 -4.78 -17.74 -32.04
C ARG A 91 -4.15 -16.62 -32.86
N MET A 92 -4.59 -15.39 -32.68
CA MET A 92 -4.07 -14.21 -33.37
C MET A 92 -2.55 -14.07 -33.22
N LEU A 93 -2.02 -14.18 -31.99
CA LEU A 93 -0.57 -14.16 -31.72
C LEU A 93 0.16 -15.32 -32.42
N SER A 94 -0.43 -16.52 -32.40
CA SER A 94 0.17 -17.71 -33.03
C SER A 94 0.17 -17.64 -34.57
N GLU A 95 -0.87 -17.04 -35.16
CA GLU A 95 -1.02 -16.79 -36.60
C GLU A 95 -0.06 -15.69 -37.07
N HIS A 96 0.24 -14.71 -36.22
CA HIS A 96 1.26 -13.69 -36.47
C HIS A 96 2.69 -14.22 -36.31
N GLY A 97 2.88 -15.31 -35.57
CA GLY A 97 4.19 -15.89 -35.26
C GLY A 97 4.84 -15.36 -33.98
N ASP A 98 4.08 -14.62 -33.16
CA ASP A 98 4.56 -14.03 -31.90
C ASP A 98 4.91 -15.11 -30.87
N ARG A 99 5.98 -14.86 -30.11
CA ARG A 99 6.46 -15.84 -29.11
C ARG A 99 5.69 -15.71 -27.80
N ILE A 100 4.60 -16.46 -27.68
CA ILE A 100 3.89 -16.66 -26.40
C ILE A 100 4.86 -17.25 -25.37
N VAL A 101 4.98 -16.57 -24.22
CA VAL A 101 5.85 -16.94 -23.11
C VAL A 101 5.07 -17.62 -21.99
N ALA A 102 3.88 -17.10 -21.67
CA ALA A 102 3.04 -17.60 -20.58
C ALA A 102 1.57 -17.22 -20.77
N GLU A 103 0.68 -17.92 -20.08
CA GLU A 103 -0.74 -17.58 -19.98
C GLU A 103 -1.13 -17.38 -18.51
N HIS A 104 -1.93 -16.36 -18.22
CA HIS A 104 -2.39 -16.01 -16.87
C HIS A 104 -3.92 -16.03 -16.88
N GLU A 105 -4.49 -17.20 -16.60
CA GLU A 105 -5.94 -17.39 -16.60
C GLU A 105 -6.63 -16.53 -15.53
N SER A 106 -5.93 -16.22 -14.44
CA SER A 106 -6.50 -15.53 -13.28
C SER A 106 -6.88 -14.06 -13.55
N ILE A 107 -6.21 -13.42 -14.51
CA ILE A 107 -6.35 -12.00 -14.91
C ILE A 107 -6.71 -11.83 -16.39
N ASP A 108 -7.14 -12.91 -17.05
CA ASP A 108 -7.46 -13.00 -18.49
C ASP A 108 -6.33 -12.44 -19.38
N ALA A 109 -5.10 -12.94 -19.20
CA ALA A 109 -3.93 -12.40 -19.89
C ALA A 109 -3.02 -13.43 -20.56
N ILE A 110 -2.22 -12.95 -21.52
CA ILE A 110 -1.12 -13.70 -22.15
C ILE A 110 0.15 -12.84 -22.10
N THR A 111 1.27 -13.42 -21.66
CA THR A 111 2.60 -12.82 -21.87
C THR A 111 3.16 -13.32 -23.19
N THR A 112 3.62 -12.38 -24.01
CA THR A 112 4.18 -12.66 -25.34
C THR A 112 5.34 -11.70 -25.65
N VAL A 113 6.13 -12.03 -26.68
CA VAL A 113 7.08 -11.09 -27.31
C VAL A 113 6.52 -10.72 -28.67
N VAL A 114 6.31 -9.44 -28.90
CA VAL A 114 5.72 -8.84 -30.12
C VAL A 114 6.67 -7.81 -30.71
N HIS A 115 6.55 -7.46 -32.00
CA HIS A 115 7.31 -6.34 -32.55
C HIS A 115 6.73 -5.01 -32.07
N ALA A 116 7.57 -3.98 -32.00
CA ALA A 116 7.14 -2.67 -31.52
C ALA A 116 6.06 -2.05 -32.42
N GLU A 117 6.18 -2.21 -33.75
CA GLU A 117 5.18 -1.75 -34.72
C GLU A 117 3.77 -2.33 -34.49
N ASP A 118 3.64 -3.52 -33.91
CA ASP A 118 2.34 -4.18 -33.70
C ASP A 118 1.58 -3.65 -32.48
N LEU A 119 2.24 -2.95 -31.55
CA LEU A 119 1.65 -2.54 -30.27
C LEU A 119 0.38 -1.70 -30.43
N GLU A 120 0.34 -0.79 -31.40
CA GLU A 120 -0.86 0.02 -31.68
C GLU A 120 -1.99 -0.82 -32.29
N THR A 121 -1.66 -1.75 -33.19
CA THR A 121 -2.62 -2.69 -33.80
C THR A 121 -3.20 -3.64 -32.76
N LEU A 122 -2.39 -4.12 -31.82
CA LEU A 122 -2.79 -4.93 -30.68
C LEU A 122 -3.69 -4.16 -29.72
N ALA A 123 -3.33 -2.91 -29.38
CA ALA A 123 -4.16 -2.05 -28.55
C ALA A 123 -5.50 -1.66 -29.23
N GLY A 124 -5.51 -1.57 -30.56
CA GLY A 124 -6.71 -1.31 -31.36
C GLY A 124 -7.78 -2.41 -31.28
N GLN A 125 -7.40 -3.64 -30.90
CA GLN A 125 -8.32 -4.77 -30.80
C GLN A 125 -9.41 -4.54 -29.73
N GLN A 126 -10.68 -4.85 -30.04
CA GLN A 126 -11.82 -4.61 -29.14
C GLN A 126 -11.82 -5.51 -27.89
N GLN A 127 -11.26 -6.70 -28.03
CA GLN A 127 -11.09 -7.69 -26.97
C GLN A 127 -9.95 -7.33 -25.99
N VAL A 128 -8.97 -6.52 -26.41
CA VAL A 128 -7.84 -6.10 -25.56
C VAL A 128 -8.27 -4.99 -24.61
N VAL A 129 -7.99 -5.20 -23.33
CA VAL A 129 -8.27 -4.28 -22.21
C VAL A 129 -7.05 -3.41 -21.92
N SER A 130 -5.88 -4.03 -21.76
CA SER A 130 -4.59 -3.32 -21.62
C SER A 130 -3.45 -4.13 -22.24
N VAL A 131 -2.39 -3.43 -22.63
CA VAL A 131 -1.09 -3.99 -23.01
C VAL A 131 -0.05 -3.35 -22.11
N SER A 132 0.51 -4.16 -21.22
CA SER A 132 1.47 -3.75 -20.20
C SER A 132 2.85 -4.29 -20.56
N SER A 133 3.90 -3.58 -20.19
CA SER A 133 5.26 -4.11 -20.20
C SER A 133 5.33 -5.29 -19.24
N ASP A 134 5.94 -6.41 -19.65
CA ASP A 134 6.38 -7.42 -18.69
C ASP A 134 7.62 -6.87 -17.97
N ALA A 135 7.38 -6.04 -16.96
CA ALA A 135 8.42 -5.29 -16.30
C ALA A 135 9.40 -6.19 -15.51
N ILE A 136 10.63 -5.69 -15.32
CA ILE A 136 11.58 -6.36 -14.43
C ILE A 136 11.25 -5.98 -12.98
N VAL A 137 10.77 -6.94 -12.20
CA VAL A 137 10.68 -6.83 -10.75
C VAL A 137 12.07 -6.98 -10.12
N ARG A 138 12.27 -6.30 -8.98
CA ARG A 138 13.51 -6.42 -8.20
C ARG A 138 13.25 -6.64 -6.72
N ALA A 139 14.09 -7.45 -6.08
CA ALA A 139 14.26 -7.43 -4.62
C ALA A 139 14.83 -6.06 -4.23
N LYS A 140 14.07 -5.28 -3.46
CA LYS A 140 14.36 -3.86 -3.24
C LYS A 140 15.40 -3.69 -2.15
N LEU A 141 16.66 -3.78 -2.56
CA LEU A 141 17.83 -3.37 -1.78
C LEU A 141 18.33 -2.00 -2.22
N LEU A 142 18.94 -1.28 -1.28
CA LEU A 142 19.34 0.11 -1.47
C LEU A 142 20.63 0.23 -2.25
N GLY A 143 20.65 1.10 -3.26
CA GLY A 143 21.85 1.45 -3.99
C GLY A 143 21.54 2.37 -5.17
N GLY A 144 21.80 3.67 -5.02
CA GLY A 144 21.79 4.60 -6.14
C GLY A 144 23.22 5.02 -6.49
N LEU A 145 23.68 4.70 -7.71
CA LEU A 145 24.55 5.55 -8.52
C LEU A 145 24.70 4.98 -9.94
N LEU A 146 24.31 5.76 -10.96
CA LEU A 146 25.10 6.02 -12.17
C LEU A 146 24.33 7.03 -13.05
N GLY A 147 24.78 8.28 -13.03
CA GLY A 147 24.35 9.31 -13.97
C GLY A 147 25.47 9.59 -14.97
N GLY A 148 25.17 9.53 -16.27
CA GLY A 148 26.14 9.85 -17.32
C GLY A 148 25.83 9.18 -18.65
N LEU A 149 25.12 9.91 -19.54
CA LEU A 149 25.05 9.68 -20.98
C LEU A 149 24.95 8.22 -21.48
N VAL A 150 23.74 7.65 -21.39
CA VAL A 150 23.30 6.64 -22.37
C VAL A 150 22.26 7.30 -23.28
N LYS A 151 22.58 7.43 -24.56
CA LYS A 151 21.62 7.90 -25.57
C LYS A 151 20.52 6.87 -25.74
N VAL A 152 19.28 7.37 -25.85
CA VAL A 152 18.05 6.65 -26.19
C VAL A 152 18.28 5.54 -27.24
N VAL A 153 18.38 4.29 -26.76
CA VAL A 153 17.97 2.99 -27.34
C VAL A 153 18.06 1.98 -26.16
N VAL A 154 17.05 1.12 -25.95
CA VAL A 154 16.98 0.07 -24.89
C VAL A 154 17.63 0.46 -23.54
N SER A 155 17.02 1.39 -22.79
CA SER A 155 17.67 2.04 -21.63
C SER A 155 16.81 2.13 -20.35
N VAL A 156 16.26 1.01 -19.87
CA VAL A 156 15.62 0.92 -18.52
C VAL A 156 16.12 -0.28 -17.70
N VAL A 157 17.36 -0.74 -17.92
CA VAL A 157 17.97 -1.82 -17.10
C VAL A 157 19.44 -1.54 -16.76
N ASN A 158 19.78 -0.31 -16.37
CA ASN A 158 21.09 -0.06 -15.78
C ASN A 158 21.18 -0.71 -14.39
N ILE A 159 21.99 -1.77 -14.34
CA ILE A 159 22.26 -2.62 -13.18
C ILE A 159 23.00 -1.79 -12.12
N ILE A 160 22.39 -1.61 -10.95
CA ILE A 160 23.04 -1.04 -9.77
C ILE A 160 22.76 -1.95 -8.58
N LEU A 161 23.77 -2.73 -8.22
CA LEU A 161 23.89 -3.40 -6.92
C LEU A 161 25.00 -2.70 -6.11
N PRO A 162 25.03 -2.85 -4.77
CA PRO A 162 25.07 -1.65 -3.94
C PRO A 162 26.45 -1.33 -3.35
N ASN A 163 27.16 -0.41 -4.02
CA ASN A 163 28.22 0.37 -3.35
C ASN A 163 27.65 1.37 -2.32
N ASN A 164 26.32 1.59 -2.33
CA ASN A 164 25.59 2.53 -1.47
C ASN A 164 24.39 1.85 -0.76
N ALA A 165 24.57 0.63 -0.24
CA ALA A 165 23.59 0.06 0.70
C ALA A 165 23.60 0.91 1.98
N ASP A 166 22.43 1.43 2.38
CA ASP A 166 22.34 2.23 3.60
C ASP A 166 22.48 1.33 4.83
N THR A 167 23.72 1.16 5.26
CA THR A 167 24.10 0.52 6.52
C THR A 167 24.49 1.55 7.58
N SER A 168 24.01 2.79 7.47
CA SER A 168 24.24 3.81 8.51
C SER A 168 23.54 3.43 9.80
N GLY A 169 24.10 3.83 10.95
CA GLY A 169 23.52 3.50 12.26
C GLY A 169 23.77 2.07 12.75
N PRO A 170 23.16 1.72 13.89
CA PRO A 170 23.31 0.39 14.49
C PRO A 170 22.56 -0.67 13.68
N ALA A 171 22.97 -1.93 13.86
CA ALA A 171 22.27 -3.08 13.32
C ALA A 171 21.26 -3.57 14.34
N VAL A 172 20.06 -3.96 13.89
CA VAL A 172 18.94 -4.34 14.77
C VAL A 172 18.89 -5.86 14.92
N PRO A 173 19.19 -6.44 16.10
CA PRO A 173 19.02 -7.86 16.35
C PRO A 173 17.53 -8.24 16.42
N PRO A 174 17.16 -9.48 16.06
CA PRO A 174 15.77 -9.94 16.16
C PRO A 174 15.15 -9.81 17.54
N GLN A 175 15.92 -9.93 18.64
CA GLN A 175 15.38 -9.75 19.98
C GLN A 175 14.91 -8.30 20.24
N VAL A 176 15.74 -7.29 19.93
CA VAL A 176 15.34 -5.87 20.05
C VAL A 176 14.11 -5.61 19.18
N LEU A 177 14.14 -6.03 17.92
CA LEU A 177 13.00 -5.94 17.01
C LEU A 177 11.70 -6.55 17.57
N ARG A 178 11.78 -7.70 18.24
CA ARG A 178 10.62 -8.31 18.91
C ARG A 178 10.13 -7.48 20.09
N ASP A 179 11.04 -6.96 20.90
CA ASP A 179 10.71 -6.16 22.08
C ASP A 179 10.09 -4.81 21.68
N THR A 180 10.64 -4.12 20.67
CA THR A 180 10.10 -2.88 20.08
C THR A 180 8.68 -3.07 19.50
N LEU A 181 8.35 -4.28 19.03
CA LEU A 181 7.00 -4.65 18.56
C LEU A 181 6.08 -5.17 19.68
N GLY A 182 6.60 -5.33 20.91
CA GLY A 182 5.89 -5.87 22.07
C GLY A 182 5.59 -7.38 22.01
N LEU A 183 6.38 -8.16 21.27
CA LEU A 183 6.11 -9.56 20.92
C LEU A 183 6.65 -10.56 21.96
N GLY A 184 5.78 -11.01 22.86
CA GLY A 184 6.07 -12.08 23.82
C GLY A 184 6.30 -13.47 23.19
N SER A 185 6.37 -14.52 24.02
CA SER A 185 6.62 -15.90 23.59
C SER A 185 5.35 -16.75 23.36
N THR A 186 4.17 -16.24 23.73
CA THR A 186 2.88 -16.95 23.63
C THR A 186 2.51 -17.31 22.20
N TRP A 187 2.67 -16.36 21.29
CA TRP A 187 2.37 -16.51 19.88
C TRP A 187 3.69 -16.63 19.10
N THR A 188 3.72 -17.57 18.17
CA THR A 188 4.91 -17.98 17.41
C THR A 188 4.61 -18.21 15.91
N GLY A 189 3.38 -17.94 15.45
CA GLY A 189 2.90 -18.27 14.11
C GLY A 189 2.62 -19.75 13.88
N SER A 190 2.38 -20.53 14.95
CA SER A 190 2.09 -21.96 14.83
C SER A 190 0.79 -22.18 14.04
N GLY A 191 0.81 -23.13 13.10
CA GLY A 191 -0.34 -23.43 12.27
C GLY A 191 -0.65 -22.39 11.17
N ILE A 192 0.22 -21.40 10.95
CA ILE A 192 0.11 -20.43 9.86
C ILE A 192 1.10 -20.77 8.74
N GLY A 193 0.64 -20.75 7.49
CA GLY A 193 1.50 -20.90 6.32
C GLY A 193 1.79 -19.57 5.62
N VAL A 194 3.05 -19.34 5.29
CA VAL A 194 3.56 -18.14 4.62
C VAL A 194 4.18 -18.53 3.27
N ALA A 195 3.64 -17.94 2.21
CA ALA A 195 4.23 -17.96 0.88
C ALA A 195 5.21 -16.78 0.73
N VAL A 196 6.49 -17.04 0.52
CA VAL A 196 7.50 -16.01 0.20
C VAL A 196 7.80 -16.07 -1.29
N ILE A 197 7.46 -14.99 -2.01
CA ILE A 197 7.68 -14.89 -3.46
C ILE A 197 8.88 -13.94 -3.69
N ASP A 198 10.07 -14.51 -3.89
CA ASP A 198 11.35 -13.78 -3.79
C ASP A 198 12.50 -14.52 -4.55
N SER A 199 13.77 -14.39 -4.14
CA SER A 199 14.94 -15.03 -4.77
C SER A 199 15.17 -16.50 -4.38
N GLY A 200 14.42 -17.03 -3.42
CA GLY A 200 14.53 -18.42 -2.96
C GLY A 200 14.77 -18.51 -1.45
N LEU A 201 15.35 -19.63 -1.01
CA LEU A 201 15.69 -19.90 0.39
C LEU A 201 16.86 -20.90 0.47
N GLU A 202 17.94 -20.54 1.17
CA GLU A 202 19.03 -21.48 1.50
C GLU A 202 18.62 -22.30 2.73
N GLN A 203 18.33 -23.59 2.50
CA GLN A 203 17.81 -24.48 3.55
C GLN A 203 18.86 -24.74 4.64
N SER A 204 18.46 -24.57 5.90
CA SER A 204 19.31 -24.75 7.08
C SER A 204 18.49 -25.10 8.33
N SER A 205 19.15 -25.31 9.47
CA SER A 205 18.51 -25.54 10.77
C SER A 205 17.66 -24.36 11.28
N GLU A 206 17.80 -23.17 10.67
CA GLU A 206 16.87 -22.07 10.91
C GLU A 206 15.43 -22.45 10.52
N PHE A 207 15.26 -23.14 9.40
CA PHE A 207 13.96 -23.48 8.83
C PHE A 207 13.53 -24.91 9.15
N ASP A 208 14.48 -25.87 9.14
CA ASP A 208 14.21 -27.28 9.46
C ASP A 208 13.02 -27.82 8.62
N THR A 209 12.20 -28.71 9.17
CA THR A 209 10.98 -29.27 8.54
C THR A 209 9.87 -28.25 8.22
N ARG A 210 10.06 -26.95 8.52
CA ARG A 210 9.03 -25.92 8.27
C ARG A 210 9.03 -25.40 6.84
N LEU A 211 10.08 -25.63 6.06
CA LEU A 211 10.02 -25.49 4.60
C LEU A 211 9.19 -26.66 4.04
N THR A 212 7.93 -26.40 3.68
CA THR A 212 6.99 -27.43 3.21
C THR A 212 7.07 -27.66 1.70
N ALA A 213 7.35 -26.60 0.93
CA ALA A 213 7.52 -26.67 -0.52
C ALA A 213 8.40 -25.55 -1.07
N PHE A 214 9.05 -25.82 -2.19
CA PHE A 214 9.87 -24.89 -2.95
C PHE A 214 9.62 -25.08 -4.45
N PHE A 215 9.36 -23.99 -5.18
CA PHE A 215 9.12 -23.98 -6.61
C PHE A 215 9.92 -22.87 -7.28
N ASP A 216 10.43 -23.14 -8.48
CA ASP A 216 11.28 -22.22 -9.24
C ASP A 216 10.59 -21.74 -10.52
N PHE A 217 10.00 -20.55 -10.45
CA PHE A 217 9.28 -19.89 -11.53
C PHE A 217 10.23 -19.27 -12.58
N THR A 218 11.50 -19.04 -12.21
CA THR A 218 12.55 -18.58 -13.14
C THR A 218 12.95 -19.65 -14.17
N LYS A 219 12.54 -20.91 -13.94
CA LYS A 219 12.85 -22.07 -14.78
C LYS A 219 11.61 -22.87 -15.21
N GLY A 220 10.42 -22.26 -15.22
CA GLY A 220 9.18 -22.90 -15.68
C GLY A 220 8.47 -23.73 -14.61
N ASP A 221 8.34 -23.18 -13.41
CA ASP A 221 7.42 -23.59 -12.33
C ASP A 221 7.74 -24.95 -11.71
N ILE A 222 9.04 -25.30 -11.74
CA ILE A 222 9.53 -26.61 -11.34
C ILE A 222 9.64 -26.70 -9.83
N ARG A 223 8.97 -27.68 -9.21
CA ARG A 223 9.22 -28.08 -7.82
C ARG A 223 10.63 -28.66 -7.73
N THR A 224 11.49 -28.09 -6.88
CA THR A 224 12.91 -28.46 -6.81
C THR A 224 13.46 -28.34 -5.39
N THR A 225 14.70 -28.79 -5.18
CA THR A 225 15.44 -28.57 -3.92
C THR A 225 15.62 -27.07 -3.68
N ALA A 226 15.39 -26.62 -2.45
CA ALA A 226 15.50 -25.20 -2.12
C ALA A 226 16.94 -24.67 -2.21
N TYR A 227 17.06 -23.49 -2.80
CA TYR A 227 18.30 -22.72 -2.91
C TYR A 227 18.00 -21.22 -2.98
N ASP A 228 19.00 -20.39 -2.72
CA ASP A 228 18.96 -18.94 -2.91
C ASP A 228 20.32 -18.47 -3.44
N ASP A 229 20.37 -18.14 -4.72
CA ASP A 229 21.59 -17.68 -5.41
C ASP A 229 21.80 -16.16 -5.29
N TYR A 230 20.85 -15.43 -4.71
CA TYR A 230 20.98 -13.99 -4.43
C TYR A 230 21.12 -13.70 -2.93
N GLY A 231 20.24 -14.27 -2.10
CA GLY A 231 20.29 -14.22 -0.63
C GLY A 231 19.23 -13.36 0.05
N HIS A 232 18.40 -12.65 -0.72
CA HIS A 232 17.36 -11.78 -0.17
C HIS A 232 16.18 -12.59 0.40
N GLY A 233 15.65 -13.56 -0.35
CA GLY A 233 14.53 -14.40 0.09
C GLY A 233 14.83 -15.18 1.38
N THR A 234 16.07 -15.63 1.56
CA THR A 234 16.55 -16.26 2.81
C THR A 234 16.50 -15.30 4.00
N HIS A 235 16.92 -14.04 3.82
CA HIS A 235 16.87 -13.01 4.85
C HIS A 235 15.41 -12.61 5.19
N ILE A 236 14.54 -12.52 4.18
CA ILE A 236 13.09 -12.31 4.35
C ILE A 236 12.45 -13.43 5.19
N ALA A 237 12.66 -14.69 4.81
CA ALA A 237 12.14 -15.83 5.56
C ALA A 237 12.72 -15.90 6.99
N GLY A 238 14.00 -15.56 7.14
CA GLY A 238 14.66 -15.43 8.45
C GLY A 238 14.02 -14.38 9.35
N THR A 239 13.73 -13.20 8.80
CA THR A 239 13.06 -12.11 9.51
C THR A 239 11.65 -12.54 9.93
N ILE A 240 10.87 -13.10 9.00
CA ILE A 240 9.51 -13.60 9.26
C ILE A 240 9.53 -14.64 10.39
N GLY A 241 10.45 -15.61 10.36
CA GLY A 241 10.34 -16.77 11.24
C GLY A 241 11.53 -17.72 11.24
N GLY A 242 12.78 -17.25 11.20
CA GLY A 242 13.95 -18.06 11.56
C GLY A 242 13.85 -18.58 13.00
N SER A 243 14.31 -19.82 13.26
CA SER A 243 14.23 -20.44 14.59
C SER A 243 15.33 -19.99 15.57
N GLY A 244 16.32 -19.22 15.09
CA GLY A 244 17.52 -18.81 15.82
C GLY A 244 18.53 -19.94 16.03
N ALA A 245 18.33 -21.13 15.44
CA ALA A 245 19.18 -22.30 15.66
C ALA A 245 20.66 -22.13 15.27
N LEU A 246 21.00 -21.13 14.45
CA LEU A 246 22.38 -20.79 14.07
C LEU A 246 23.01 -19.69 14.95
N SER A 247 22.30 -19.25 16.00
CA SER A 247 22.74 -18.25 16.99
C SER A 247 22.82 -18.84 18.39
N TYR A 248 23.71 -18.28 19.22
CA TYR A 248 23.75 -18.58 20.64
C TYR A 248 22.38 -18.30 21.27
N ASN A 249 21.93 -19.18 22.17
CA ASN A 249 20.63 -19.12 22.87
C ASN A 249 19.35 -18.87 22.03
N ARG A 250 19.44 -18.94 20.69
CA ARG A 250 18.40 -18.49 19.75
C ARG A 250 18.10 -16.99 19.83
N ASP A 251 19.12 -16.19 20.14
CA ASP A 251 19.03 -14.73 20.27
C ASP A 251 18.59 -14.05 18.95
N TYR A 252 18.92 -14.65 17.80
CA TYR A 252 18.53 -14.16 16.47
C TYR A 252 17.30 -14.88 15.89
N ARG A 253 16.34 -15.22 16.74
CA ARG A 253 15.05 -15.82 16.34
C ARG A 253 14.11 -14.78 15.73
N GLY A 254 13.54 -15.09 14.56
CA GLY A 254 12.58 -14.23 13.87
C GLY A 254 11.25 -14.02 14.61
N LEU A 255 10.34 -13.27 13.99
CA LEU A 255 9.09 -12.83 14.64
C LEU A 255 8.12 -14.00 14.91
N ALA A 256 7.96 -14.91 13.95
CA ALA A 256 7.01 -16.01 13.98
C ALA A 256 7.74 -17.36 13.72
N PRO A 257 8.53 -17.87 14.69
CA PRO A 257 9.45 -18.99 14.51
C PRO A 257 8.80 -20.37 14.30
N LYS A 258 7.46 -20.48 14.31
CA LYS A 258 6.72 -21.72 14.03
C LYS A 258 5.87 -21.68 12.76
N VAL A 259 5.94 -20.60 11.97
CA VAL A 259 5.28 -20.60 10.64
C VAL A 259 5.85 -21.70 9.75
N LYS A 260 5.01 -22.20 8.85
CA LYS A 260 5.41 -23.04 7.72
C LYS A 260 5.67 -22.16 6.50
N PHE A 261 6.74 -22.44 5.76
CA PHE A 261 7.12 -21.72 4.57
C PHE A 261 6.83 -22.52 3.30
N THR A 262 6.16 -21.89 2.34
CA THR A 262 6.26 -22.25 0.93
C THR A 262 7.07 -21.15 0.23
N ILE A 263 8.06 -21.55 -0.56
CA ILE A 263 8.95 -20.60 -1.24
C ILE A 263 8.72 -20.67 -2.75
N PHE A 264 8.49 -19.51 -3.34
CA PHE A 264 8.32 -19.33 -4.77
C PHE A 264 9.47 -18.45 -5.28
N LYS A 265 10.46 -19.07 -5.91
CA LYS A 265 11.61 -18.35 -6.49
C LYS A 265 11.18 -17.73 -7.83
N VAL A 266 11.15 -16.40 -7.86
CA VAL A 266 10.84 -15.58 -9.05
C VAL A 266 11.96 -14.62 -9.43
N LEU A 267 12.96 -14.43 -8.56
CA LEU A 267 14.14 -13.58 -8.83
C LEU A 267 15.38 -14.43 -9.07
N ASP A 268 16.24 -13.99 -9.98
CA ASP A 268 17.53 -14.60 -10.31
C ASP A 268 18.63 -14.27 -9.29
N LYS A 269 19.85 -14.77 -9.55
CA LYS A 269 21.08 -14.50 -8.77
C LYS A 269 21.45 -13.02 -8.63
N ASN A 270 20.84 -12.12 -9.41
CA ASN A 270 21.05 -10.67 -9.39
C ASN A 270 19.86 -9.93 -8.72
N GLY A 271 18.89 -10.67 -8.18
CA GLY A 271 17.70 -10.12 -7.54
C GLY A 271 16.67 -9.56 -8.53
N ALA A 272 16.68 -10.00 -9.79
CA ALA A 272 15.79 -9.55 -10.86
C ALA A 272 14.89 -10.69 -11.38
N GLY A 273 13.64 -10.39 -11.73
CA GLY A 273 12.70 -11.35 -12.30
C GLY A 273 11.67 -10.66 -13.19
N TRP A 274 10.79 -11.41 -13.85
CA TRP A 274 9.72 -10.85 -14.68
C TRP A 274 8.41 -10.71 -13.90
N THR A 275 7.64 -9.66 -14.15
CA THR A 275 6.30 -9.48 -13.59
C THR A 275 5.41 -10.70 -13.86
N SER A 276 5.48 -11.27 -15.07
CA SER A 276 4.79 -12.51 -15.43
C SER A 276 5.22 -13.75 -14.62
N ASP A 277 6.43 -13.79 -14.06
CA ASP A 277 6.87 -14.87 -13.17
C ASP A 277 6.24 -14.72 -11.78
N VAL A 278 6.10 -13.47 -11.30
CA VAL A 278 5.41 -13.15 -10.04
C VAL A 278 3.92 -13.42 -10.12
N ILE A 279 3.26 -13.06 -11.23
CA ILE A 279 1.82 -13.32 -11.43
C ILE A 279 1.55 -14.83 -11.39
N ARG A 280 2.33 -15.64 -12.10
CA ARG A 280 2.20 -17.11 -12.07
C ARG A 280 2.43 -17.69 -10.67
N ALA A 281 3.38 -17.15 -9.91
CA ALA A 281 3.62 -17.57 -8.53
C ALA A 281 2.43 -17.23 -7.60
N ILE A 282 1.81 -16.04 -7.75
CA ILE A 282 0.60 -15.65 -7.03
C ILE A 282 -0.57 -16.57 -7.43
N ASP A 283 -0.79 -16.79 -8.72
CA ASP A 283 -1.85 -17.65 -9.25
C ASP A 283 -1.73 -19.08 -8.72
N PHE A 284 -0.52 -19.64 -8.75
CA PHE A 284 -0.24 -20.97 -8.22
C PHE A 284 -0.45 -21.03 -6.70
N ALA A 285 -0.02 -20.01 -5.95
CA ALA A 285 -0.22 -19.92 -4.51
C ALA A 285 -1.70 -19.85 -4.12
N VAL A 286 -2.52 -19.11 -4.88
CA VAL A 286 -3.98 -19.00 -4.69
C VAL A 286 -4.68 -20.30 -5.07
N ALA A 287 -4.36 -20.88 -6.24
CA ALA A 287 -4.98 -22.12 -6.72
C ALA A 287 -4.68 -23.32 -5.81
N ASN A 288 -3.47 -23.39 -5.25
CA ASN A 288 -3.04 -24.47 -4.36
C ASN A 288 -3.14 -24.12 -2.87
N ARG A 289 -3.79 -23.00 -2.52
CA ARG A 289 -3.80 -22.42 -1.16
C ARG A 289 -4.10 -23.45 -0.07
N ALA A 290 -5.17 -24.21 -0.23
CA ALA A 290 -5.60 -25.20 0.77
C ALA A 290 -4.63 -26.39 0.90
N ALA A 291 -4.07 -26.87 -0.22
CA ALA A 291 -3.13 -27.99 -0.25
C ALA A 291 -1.75 -27.63 0.32
N LEU A 292 -1.31 -26.37 0.13
CA LEU A 292 -0.05 -25.84 0.64
C LEU A 292 -0.18 -25.16 2.03
N GLY A 293 -1.41 -24.96 2.50
CA GLY A 293 -1.73 -24.31 3.77
C GLY A 293 -1.39 -22.82 3.80
N ILE A 294 -1.46 -22.12 2.67
CA ILE A 294 -1.02 -20.72 2.54
C ILE A 294 -2.07 -19.77 3.13
N ASP A 295 -1.66 -18.89 4.04
CA ASP A 295 -2.50 -17.84 4.63
C ASP A 295 -2.05 -16.43 4.23
N ILE A 296 -0.73 -16.25 4.11
CA ILE A 296 -0.09 -14.96 3.82
C ILE A 296 0.82 -15.11 2.60
N ILE A 297 0.77 -14.18 1.66
CA ILE A 297 1.77 -13.99 0.59
C ILE A 297 2.60 -12.74 0.92
N ASN A 298 3.92 -12.89 0.96
CA ASN A 298 4.88 -11.82 1.19
C ASN A 298 5.58 -11.44 -0.12
N LEU A 299 5.35 -10.21 -0.60
CA LEU A 299 5.92 -9.63 -1.82
C LEU A 299 6.96 -8.54 -1.48
N SER A 300 8.17 -8.97 -1.13
CA SER A 300 9.30 -8.07 -0.81
C SER A 300 10.06 -7.57 -2.06
N LEU A 301 9.32 -7.36 -3.15
CA LEU A 301 9.82 -7.03 -4.50
C LEU A 301 8.91 -6.02 -5.21
N GLY A 302 9.21 -5.68 -6.46
CA GLY A 302 8.29 -4.94 -7.35
C GLY A 302 8.98 -4.10 -8.42
N HIS A 303 8.20 -3.29 -9.14
CA HIS A 303 8.64 -2.40 -10.22
C HIS A 303 8.00 -0.99 -10.12
N PRO A 304 8.52 0.04 -10.80
CA PRO A 304 7.85 1.33 -10.92
C PRO A 304 6.43 1.19 -11.51
N ILE A 305 5.52 2.10 -11.15
CA ILE A 305 4.15 2.08 -11.69
C ILE A 305 4.17 2.69 -13.09
N TYR A 306 3.70 1.96 -14.11
CA TYR A 306 3.65 2.43 -15.50
C TYR A 306 2.24 2.77 -16.01
N GLU A 307 1.21 2.43 -15.23
CA GLU A 307 -0.22 2.56 -15.55
C GLU A 307 -1.07 2.56 -14.27
N PRO A 308 -2.37 2.92 -14.33
CA PRO A 308 -3.29 2.84 -13.19
C PRO A 308 -3.42 1.44 -12.59
N ALA A 309 -3.74 1.38 -11.29
CA ALA A 309 -3.95 0.12 -10.55
C ALA A 309 -5.03 -0.80 -11.16
N ALA A 310 -6.00 -0.23 -11.88
CA ALA A 310 -7.06 -0.96 -12.57
C ALA A 310 -6.56 -1.77 -13.79
N THR A 311 -5.44 -1.37 -14.40
CA THR A 311 -4.91 -2.01 -15.60
C THR A 311 -3.61 -2.79 -15.35
N ASP A 312 -2.78 -2.37 -14.37
CA ASP A 312 -1.54 -3.05 -13.95
C ASP A 312 -1.78 -4.55 -13.65
N PRO A 313 -1.19 -5.49 -14.41
CA PRO A 313 -1.50 -6.91 -14.30
C PRO A 313 -1.02 -7.54 -12.99
N LEU A 314 0.02 -6.99 -12.35
CA LEU A 314 0.50 -7.49 -11.05
C LEU A 314 -0.42 -7.05 -9.92
N VAL A 315 -0.92 -5.81 -9.97
CA VAL A 315 -1.97 -5.34 -9.06
C VAL A 315 -3.22 -6.21 -9.20
N GLN A 316 -3.65 -6.52 -10.43
CA GLN A 316 -4.84 -7.35 -10.65
C GLN A 316 -4.71 -8.77 -10.08
N ALA A 317 -3.51 -9.37 -10.14
CA ALA A 317 -3.21 -10.66 -9.49
C ALA A 317 -3.29 -10.56 -7.95
N VAL A 318 -2.75 -9.48 -7.36
CA VAL A 318 -2.82 -9.21 -5.91
C VAL A 318 -4.25 -8.97 -5.44
N GLU A 319 -5.03 -8.17 -6.18
CA GLU A 319 -6.44 -7.92 -5.94
C GLU A 319 -7.27 -9.22 -5.98
N ARG A 320 -6.94 -10.13 -6.90
CA ARG A 320 -7.56 -11.47 -6.95
C ARG A 320 -7.17 -12.34 -5.75
N ALA A 321 -5.89 -12.34 -5.36
CA ALA A 321 -5.43 -13.11 -4.20
C ALA A 321 -6.09 -12.65 -2.89
N SER A 322 -6.25 -11.33 -2.71
CA SER A 322 -6.94 -10.75 -1.56
C SER A 322 -8.43 -11.13 -1.54
N ARG A 323 -9.13 -11.05 -2.69
CA ARG A 323 -10.53 -11.55 -2.82
C ARG A 323 -10.68 -13.04 -2.54
N ALA A 324 -9.64 -13.84 -2.82
CA ALA A 324 -9.60 -15.27 -2.47
C ALA A 324 -9.31 -15.53 -0.96
N GLY A 325 -9.22 -14.48 -0.14
CA GLY A 325 -8.97 -14.55 1.30
C GLY A 325 -7.52 -14.82 1.68
N VAL A 326 -6.56 -14.59 0.76
CA VAL A 326 -5.13 -14.65 1.06
C VAL A 326 -4.64 -13.26 1.45
N ILE A 327 -3.94 -13.14 2.57
CA ILE A 327 -3.41 -11.84 3.01
C ILE A 327 -2.15 -11.53 2.19
N VAL A 328 -2.19 -10.48 1.38
CA VAL A 328 -1.01 -10.06 0.59
C VAL A 328 -0.34 -8.87 1.26
N VAL A 329 0.94 -9.03 1.60
CA VAL A 329 1.80 -7.99 2.17
C VAL A 329 2.83 -7.57 1.12
N ALA A 330 2.96 -6.27 0.85
CA ALA A 330 3.80 -5.75 -0.23
C ALA A 330 4.73 -4.60 0.23
N ALA A 331 5.93 -4.57 -0.34
CA ALA A 331 6.90 -3.50 -0.09
C ALA A 331 6.50 -2.19 -0.79
N ALA A 332 6.41 -1.09 -0.05
CA ALA A 332 6.04 0.23 -0.60
C ALA A 332 6.99 0.70 -1.72
N GLY A 333 8.28 0.41 -1.60
CA GLY A 333 9.33 0.84 -2.53
C GLY A 333 10.50 1.51 -1.81
N ASN A 334 11.65 1.62 -2.49
CA ASN A 334 12.85 2.29 -1.97
C ASN A 334 13.21 3.54 -2.81
N TYR A 335 12.20 4.25 -3.30
CA TYR A 335 12.33 5.41 -4.19
C TYR A 335 11.96 6.74 -3.51
N GLY A 336 11.98 6.78 -2.17
CA GLY A 336 11.71 8.00 -1.40
C GLY A 336 12.77 9.09 -1.51
N LYS A 337 13.95 8.79 -2.09
CA LYS A 337 15.06 9.74 -2.28
C LYS A 337 15.46 9.82 -3.75
N ASN A 338 15.52 11.03 -4.30
CA ASN A 338 16.01 11.26 -5.66
C ASN A 338 17.53 10.99 -5.71
N PRO A 339 18.01 10.02 -6.51
CA PRO A 339 19.43 9.65 -6.53
C PRO A 339 20.33 10.68 -7.23
N LYS A 340 19.77 11.70 -7.90
CA LYS A 340 20.52 12.79 -8.55
C LYS A 340 20.67 14.02 -7.66
N THR A 341 19.61 14.42 -6.96
CA THR A 341 19.61 15.64 -6.12
C THR A 341 19.84 15.33 -4.63
N GLY A 342 19.61 14.08 -4.20
CA GLY A 342 19.65 13.71 -2.79
C GLY A 342 18.41 14.16 -1.99
N GLU A 343 17.40 14.74 -2.64
CA GLU A 343 16.19 15.23 -1.99
C GLU A 343 15.21 14.09 -1.70
N VAL A 344 14.49 14.19 -0.58
CA VAL A 344 13.36 13.30 -0.27
C VAL A 344 12.16 13.72 -1.13
N GLY A 345 11.49 12.74 -1.73
CA GLY A 345 10.41 12.93 -2.70
C GLY A 345 9.16 12.12 -2.38
N TYR A 346 8.06 12.57 -2.98
CA TYR A 346 6.74 11.94 -2.93
C TYR A 346 6.49 11.12 -4.21
N ALA A 347 5.42 10.32 -4.19
CA ALA A 347 5.00 9.44 -5.28
C ALA A 347 6.03 8.38 -5.72
N GLY A 348 6.83 7.87 -4.76
CA GLY A 348 7.78 6.78 -4.98
C GLY A 348 7.18 5.38 -4.85
N ILE A 349 5.87 5.25 -4.59
CA ILE A 349 5.21 3.94 -4.39
C ILE A 349 5.32 3.09 -5.66
N THR A 350 5.58 1.81 -5.47
CA THR A 350 5.82 0.82 -6.54
C THR A 350 4.67 -0.16 -6.70
N SER A 351 4.55 -0.80 -7.87
CA SER A 351 3.73 -2.00 -8.04
C SER A 351 4.40 -3.22 -7.37
N PRO A 352 3.68 -4.07 -6.62
CA PRO A 352 2.23 -4.04 -6.35
C PRO A 352 1.83 -3.31 -5.05
N GLY A 353 2.73 -2.54 -4.44
CA GLY A 353 2.44 -1.76 -3.23
C GLY A 353 1.37 -0.66 -3.42
N ASN A 354 1.04 -0.29 -4.66
CA ASN A 354 -0.10 0.57 -5.01
C ASN A 354 -1.46 -0.15 -5.00
N ALA A 355 -1.52 -1.48 -4.91
CA ALA A 355 -2.78 -2.22 -4.85
C ALA A 355 -3.61 -1.79 -3.61
N PRO A 356 -4.88 -1.39 -3.77
CA PRO A 356 -5.75 -1.00 -2.65
C PRO A 356 -5.88 -2.09 -1.58
N SER A 357 -6.06 -3.34 -1.99
CA SER A 357 -6.26 -4.49 -1.10
C SER A 357 -4.98 -5.04 -0.45
N ALA A 358 -3.80 -4.68 -0.96
CA ALA A 358 -2.53 -5.07 -0.35
C ALA A 358 -2.31 -4.34 0.98
N ILE A 359 -1.61 -5.03 1.90
CA ILE A 359 -1.04 -4.45 3.10
C ILE A 359 0.36 -3.95 2.74
N THR A 360 0.49 -2.64 2.52
CA THR A 360 1.71 -2.01 1.99
C THR A 360 2.53 -1.40 3.12
N ALA A 361 3.72 -1.96 3.37
CA ALA A 361 4.62 -1.51 4.43
C ALA A 361 5.71 -0.56 3.90
N GLY A 362 5.76 0.65 4.46
CA GLY A 362 6.93 1.53 4.40
C GLY A 362 7.99 1.13 5.44
N ALA A 363 9.21 1.64 5.32
CA ALA A 363 10.30 1.31 6.23
C ALA A 363 10.36 2.29 7.40
N LEU A 364 10.69 1.77 8.57
CA LEU A 364 11.01 2.51 9.79
C LEU A 364 12.41 2.15 10.25
N ARG A 365 13.11 3.12 10.81
CA ARG A 365 14.40 2.97 11.48
C ARG A 365 14.18 3.15 12.98
N ILE A 366 14.69 2.21 13.77
CA ILE A 366 14.41 2.09 15.22
C ILE A 366 15.66 2.21 16.10
N GLU A 367 16.77 2.70 15.54
CA GLU A 367 18.06 2.99 16.22
C GLU A 367 18.63 1.91 17.17
N ASP A 368 18.23 0.64 16.99
CA ASP A 368 18.53 -0.47 17.93
C ASP A 368 18.05 -0.20 19.37
N THR A 369 16.91 0.50 19.51
CA THR A 369 16.26 0.75 20.79
C THR A 369 14.85 0.12 20.86
N VAL A 370 14.39 -0.12 22.09
CA VAL A 370 13.02 -0.56 22.38
C VAL A 370 12.06 0.63 22.50
N SER A 371 12.60 1.83 22.70
CA SER A 371 11.82 3.07 22.65
C SER A 371 11.29 3.29 21.23
N ARG A 372 10.31 4.19 21.12
CA ARG A 372 9.72 4.63 19.85
C ARG A 372 9.90 6.14 19.65
N SER A 373 10.63 6.81 20.56
CA SER A 373 10.78 8.28 20.56
C SER A 373 11.83 8.81 19.58
N ASP A 374 12.75 7.93 19.20
CA ASP A 374 13.89 8.09 18.31
C ASP A 374 13.68 7.40 16.95
N ASP A 375 12.51 6.75 16.78
CA ASP A 375 12.07 6.20 15.50
C ASP A 375 12.02 7.26 14.40
N SER A 376 12.47 6.92 13.20
CA SER A 376 12.38 7.80 12.03
C SER A 376 12.10 7.05 10.73
N ILE A 377 11.52 7.74 9.75
CA ILE A 377 11.30 7.19 8.41
C ILE A 377 12.55 7.49 7.57
N PRO A 378 13.35 6.48 7.19
CA PRO A 378 14.55 6.72 6.41
C PRO A 378 14.20 7.27 5.03
N ASP A 379 15.05 8.18 4.52
CA ASP A 379 14.83 8.90 3.25
C ASP A 379 14.42 7.99 2.09
N TYR A 380 14.98 6.78 2.03
CA TYR A 380 14.73 5.85 0.94
C TYR A 380 13.30 5.29 0.92
N SER A 381 12.60 5.26 2.06
CA SER A 381 11.25 4.67 2.12
C SER A 381 10.33 5.41 1.18
N SER A 382 9.74 4.69 0.22
CA SER A 382 8.81 5.29 -0.73
C SER A 382 7.60 5.89 -0.02
N ARG A 383 7.27 7.12 -0.43
CA ARG A 383 6.16 7.93 0.07
C ARG A 383 5.08 8.02 -1.02
N GLY A 384 3.83 8.14 -0.60
CA GLY A 384 2.67 8.36 -1.47
C GLY A 384 2.64 9.75 -2.10
N PRO A 385 1.56 10.11 -2.80
CA PRO A 385 0.45 9.22 -3.19
C PRO A 385 0.90 8.22 -4.28
N THR A 386 0.06 7.29 -4.70
CA THR A 386 0.37 6.46 -5.89
C THR A 386 0.36 7.32 -7.16
N TRP A 387 1.31 7.07 -8.08
CA TRP A 387 1.62 8.00 -9.20
C TRP A 387 0.45 8.29 -10.14
N TYR A 388 -0.43 7.31 -10.41
CA TYR A 388 -1.62 7.49 -11.26
C TYR A 388 -2.90 7.72 -10.45
N ASP A 389 -3.15 6.83 -9.49
CA ASP A 389 -4.47 6.73 -8.83
C ASP A 389 -4.63 7.67 -7.63
N GLY A 390 -3.54 8.32 -7.17
CA GLY A 390 -3.59 9.28 -6.07
C GLY A 390 -3.80 8.66 -4.68
N PHE A 391 -3.72 7.34 -4.52
CA PHE A 391 -4.00 6.66 -3.25
C PHE A 391 -2.96 7.00 -2.17
N ALA A 392 -3.42 7.19 -0.94
CA ALA A 392 -2.57 7.30 0.23
C ALA A 392 -1.95 5.92 0.54
N LYS A 393 -0.62 5.85 0.38
CA LYS A 393 0.24 4.71 0.64
C LYS A 393 1.58 5.25 1.18
N PRO A 394 2.36 4.49 1.98
CA PRO A 394 2.07 3.15 2.50
C PRO A 394 0.85 3.12 3.43
N ASP A 395 0.33 1.94 3.76
CA ASP A 395 -0.77 1.84 4.74
C ASP A 395 -0.25 2.10 6.17
N PHE A 396 1.01 1.73 6.44
CA PHE A 396 1.75 2.04 7.67
C PHE A 396 3.26 1.83 7.44
N VAL A 397 4.10 2.21 8.42
CA VAL A 397 5.55 1.93 8.44
C VAL A 397 5.91 0.86 9.46
N ALA A 398 6.89 0.02 9.14
CA ALA A 398 7.37 -1.06 10.00
C ALA A 398 8.92 -1.13 10.00
N PRO A 399 9.55 -1.62 11.09
CA PRO A 399 11.00 -1.75 11.17
C PRO A 399 11.61 -2.43 9.94
N GLY A 400 12.49 -1.71 9.23
CA GLY A 400 13.03 -2.14 7.94
C GLY A 400 14.43 -1.62 7.64
N HIS A 401 15.12 -1.06 8.64
CA HIS A 401 16.49 -0.53 8.52
C HIS A 401 17.46 -1.40 9.33
N ASN A 402 18.56 -1.85 8.72
CA ASN A 402 19.59 -2.73 9.28
C ASN A 402 19.08 -3.98 10.04
N ILE A 403 17.99 -4.59 9.59
CA ILE A 403 17.42 -5.78 10.24
C ILE A 403 18.36 -6.97 10.05
N ILE A 404 18.82 -7.59 11.13
CA ILE A 404 19.63 -8.81 11.10
C ILE A 404 18.72 -10.04 10.91
N ALA A 405 19.02 -10.89 9.92
CA ALA A 405 18.40 -12.21 9.76
C ALA A 405 19.37 -13.19 9.05
N VAL A 406 18.98 -14.47 8.95
CA VAL A 406 19.87 -15.52 8.40
C VAL A 406 20.28 -15.20 6.97
N ALA A 407 21.56 -15.46 6.66
CA ALA A 407 22.13 -15.24 5.35
C ALA A 407 22.12 -16.50 4.50
N ALA A 408 21.84 -16.38 3.20
CA ALA A 408 22.26 -17.40 2.23
C ALA A 408 23.77 -17.25 2.00
N LYS A 409 24.58 -18.15 2.55
CA LYS A 409 26.04 -18.07 2.41
C LYS A 409 26.51 -18.28 0.97
N GLN A 410 25.70 -18.95 0.15
CA GLN A 410 25.98 -19.13 -1.27
C GLN A 410 25.47 -18.01 -2.16
N GLY A 411 24.61 -17.11 -1.65
CA GLY A 411 24.01 -16.02 -2.41
C GLY A 411 24.98 -14.89 -2.76
N THR A 412 24.71 -14.22 -3.89
CA THR A 412 25.47 -13.05 -4.37
C THR A 412 25.64 -11.97 -3.30
N LEU A 413 24.61 -11.66 -2.51
CA LEU A 413 24.68 -10.60 -1.50
C LEU A 413 25.74 -10.87 -0.43
N TYR A 414 25.72 -12.07 0.15
CA TYR A 414 26.65 -12.45 1.22
C TYR A 414 28.09 -12.64 0.72
N LYS A 415 28.26 -13.05 -0.53
CA LYS A 415 29.58 -13.21 -1.16
C LYS A 415 30.21 -11.88 -1.56
N THR A 416 29.44 -10.99 -2.17
CA THR A 416 29.96 -9.75 -2.79
C THR A 416 30.04 -8.57 -1.82
N TYR A 417 29.24 -8.55 -0.74
CA TYR A 417 29.14 -7.39 0.15
C TYR A 417 29.46 -7.74 1.62
N PRO A 418 30.75 -7.78 2.01
CA PRO A 418 31.19 -8.05 3.38
C PRO A 418 30.55 -7.14 4.44
N GLN A 419 30.22 -5.89 4.11
CA GLN A 419 29.62 -4.91 5.02
C GLN A 419 28.18 -5.26 5.46
N LEU A 420 27.51 -6.17 4.75
CA LEU A 420 26.19 -6.70 5.09
C LEU A 420 26.28 -7.84 6.11
N LYS A 421 27.45 -8.43 6.37
CA LYS A 421 27.58 -9.54 7.33
C LYS A 421 27.36 -9.02 8.75
N ALA A 422 26.65 -9.81 9.57
CA ALA A 422 26.57 -9.58 11.01
C ALA A 422 27.77 -10.25 11.71
N ASP A 423 27.99 -9.91 12.98
CA ASP A 423 29.08 -10.48 13.80
C ASP A 423 29.01 -12.02 13.86
N ASN A 424 27.80 -12.57 13.91
CA ASN A 424 27.58 -13.99 13.64
C ASN A 424 27.52 -14.24 12.13
N SER A 425 28.54 -14.92 11.61
CA SER A 425 28.69 -15.27 10.18
C SER A 425 27.54 -16.06 9.54
N ASN A 426 26.58 -16.58 10.32
CA ASN A 426 25.37 -17.19 9.79
C ASN A 426 24.29 -16.17 9.37
N TYR A 427 24.50 -14.88 9.66
CA TYR A 427 23.49 -13.83 9.51
C TYR A 427 24.05 -12.62 8.76
N MET A 428 23.14 -11.81 8.24
CA MET A 428 23.41 -10.56 7.55
C MET A 428 22.35 -9.52 7.90
N ARG A 429 22.71 -8.24 7.81
CA ARG A 429 21.82 -7.09 7.95
C ARG A 429 21.42 -6.57 6.58
N LEU A 430 20.14 -6.24 6.40
CA LEU A 430 19.61 -5.59 5.21
C LEU A 430 18.71 -4.39 5.58
N SER A 431 18.62 -3.44 4.66
CA SER A 431 17.78 -2.23 4.78
C SER A 431 16.89 -2.09 3.54
N GLY A 432 15.59 -1.88 3.77
CA GLY A 432 14.60 -1.68 2.71
C GLY A 432 13.16 -1.92 3.18
N THR A 433 12.19 -1.43 2.40
CA THR A 433 10.75 -1.76 2.59
C THR A 433 10.47 -3.26 2.50
N SER A 434 11.34 -4.01 1.84
CA SER A 434 11.38 -5.47 1.84
C SER A 434 11.46 -6.09 3.25
N MET A 435 12.28 -5.53 4.15
CA MET A 435 12.40 -5.99 5.54
C MET A 435 11.18 -5.59 6.37
N ALA A 436 10.64 -4.38 6.15
CA ALA A 436 9.40 -3.93 6.77
C ALA A 436 8.19 -4.82 6.40
N THR A 437 8.16 -5.32 5.16
CA THR A 437 7.18 -6.30 4.68
C THR A 437 7.32 -7.63 5.42
N ALA A 438 8.55 -8.12 5.60
CA ALA A 438 8.84 -9.34 6.35
C ALA A 438 8.46 -9.24 7.84
N VAL A 439 8.75 -8.09 8.47
CA VAL A 439 8.32 -7.77 9.85
C VAL A 439 6.80 -7.77 9.95
N THR A 440 6.12 -7.12 9.02
CA THR A 440 4.65 -7.08 8.94
C THR A 440 4.06 -8.49 8.83
N THR A 441 4.58 -9.32 7.93
CA THR A 441 4.19 -10.73 7.76
C THR A 441 4.37 -11.53 9.07
N GLY A 442 5.46 -11.32 9.81
CA GLY A 442 5.72 -11.97 11.10
C GLY A 442 4.80 -11.53 12.24
N VAL A 443 4.29 -10.28 12.20
CA VAL A 443 3.23 -9.81 13.12
C VAL A 443 1.89 -10.43 12.74
N ILE A 444 1.52 -10.43 11.45
CA ILE A 444 0.26 -11.00 10.95
C ILE A 444 0.15 -12.49 11.30
N ALA A 445 1.24 -13.26 11.17
CA ALA A 445 1.23 -14.67 11.56
C ALA A 445 0.87 -14.88 13.04
N GLN A 446 1.28 -14.00 13.95
CA GLN A 446 0.88 -14.06 15.35
C GLN A 446 -0.55 -13.55 15.58
N MET A 447 -1.02 -12.56 14.83
CA MET A 447 -2.43 -12.14 14.85
C MET A 447 -3.37 -13.29 14.47
N LEU A 448 -3.05 -14.01 13.39
CA LEU A 448 -3.83 -15.13 12.91
C LEU A 448 -3.82 -16.30 13.90
N GLU A 449 -2.67 -16.66 14.46
CA GLU A 449 -2.59 -17.72 15.49
C GLU A 449 -3.42 -17.36 16.73
N ALA A 450 -3.33 -16.11 17.20
CA ALA A 450 -4.09 -15.61 18.35
C ALA A 450 -5.60 -15.64 18.12
N ASN A 451 -6.04 -15.19 16.94
CA ASN A 451 -7.45 -15.21 16.53
C ASN A 451 -7.98 -16.64 16.35
N ARG A 452 -7.23 -17.50 15.64
CA ARG A 452 -7.60 -18.92 15.42
C ARG A 452 -7.75 -19.69 16.71
N TYR A 453 -6.91 -19.40 17.70
CA TYR A 453 -6.99 -19.98 19.03
C TYR A 453 -8.27 -19.57 19.78
N THR A 454 -8.67 -18.29 19.73
CA THR A 454 -9.91 -17.83 20.40
C THR A 454 -11.18 -18.19 19.65
N ASN A 455 -11.12 -18.35 18.33
CA ASN A 455 -12.26 -18.65 17.45
C ASN A 455 -12.37 -20.14 17.08
N ASN A 456 -11.75 -21.05 17.83
CA ASN A 456 -11.81 -22.51 17.58
C ASN A 456 -11.64 -22.90 16.10
N TYR A 457 -10.69 -22.28 15.39
CA TYR A 457 -10.47 -22.56 13.97
C TYR A 457 -10.14 -24.06 13.74
N PRO A 458 -10.71 -24.74 12.73
CA PRO A 458 -11.44 -24.20 11.58
C PRO A 458 -12.98 -24.11 11.73
N TYR A 459 -13.55 -24.26 12.93
CA TYR A 459 -15.01 -24.24 13.10
C TYR A 459 -15.63 -22.86 12.87
N HIS A 460 -14.90 -21.78 13.17
CA HIS A 460 -15.26 -20.42 12.78
C HIS A 460 -14.20 -19.84 11.81
N PRO A 461 -14.56 -18.82 10.99
CA PRO A 461 -13.64 -18.23 10.01
C PRO A 461 -12.36 -17.67 10.64
N SER A 462 -11.28 -17.60 9.87
CA SER A 462 -10.11 -16.79 10.21
C SER A 462 -10.35 -15.33 9.83
N LEU A 463 -9.64 -14.37 10.44
CA LEU A 463 -9.66 -12.96 9.99
C LEU A 463 -9.41 -12.83 8.47
N THR A 464 -10.13 -11.90 7.84
CA THR A 464 -9.97 -11.54 6.42
C THR A 464 -8.76 -10.63 6.20
N PRO A 465 -8.29 -10.45 4.94
CA PRO A 465 -7.26 -9.47 4.62
C PRO A 465 -7.60 -8.05 5.07
N ASN A 466 -8.86 -7.64 4.90
CA ASN A 466 -9.32 -6.30 5.24
C ASN A 466 -9.39 -6.08 6.76
N ALA A 467 -9.84 -7.08 7.52
CA ALA A 467 -9.82 -7.07 8.97
C ALA A 467 -8.39 -6.93 9.53
N VAL A 468 -7.45 -7.73 9.02
CA VAL A 468 -6.03 -7.68 9.40
C VAL A 468 -5.43 -6.31 9.09
N LYS A 469 -5.68 -5.79 7.88
CA LYS A 469 -5.24 -4.45 7.45
C LYS A 469 -5.77 -3.34 8.36
N ALA A 470 -7.05 -3.40 8.74
CA ALA A 470 -7.66 -2.43 9.64
C ALA A 470 -7.06 -2.48 11.06
N MET A 471 -6.91 -3.68 11.65
CA MET A 471 -6.37 -3.85 13.00
C MET A 471 -4.90 -3.38 13.12
N LEU A 472 -4.09 -3.61 12.08
CA LEU A 472 -2.70 -3.11 12.01
C LEU A 472 -2.64 -1.59 12.01
N GLN A 473 -3.44 -0.94 11.14
CA GLN A 473 -3.50 0.52 11.03
C GLN A 473 -4.08 1.16 12.30
N TYR A 474 -5.20 0.64 12.79
CA TYR A 474 -5.91 1.17 13.94
C TYR A 474 -5.05 1.21 15.21
N SER A 475 -4.22 0.18 15.42
CA SER A 475 -3.36 0.08 16.59
C SER A 475 -2.00 0.80 16.43
N ALA A 476 -1.65 1.29 15.24
CA ALA A 476 -0.36 1.93 14.97
C ALA A 476 -0.09 3.17 15.85
N PHE A 477 1.16 3.61 15.93
CA PHE A 477 1.59 4.80 16.67
C PHE A 477 2.02 5.93 15.72
N PRO A 478 1.77 7.21 16.03
CA PRO A 478 2.34 8.32 15.27
C PRO A 478 3.87 8.34 15.37
N VAL A 479 4.57 8.52 14.25
CA VAL A 479 6.03 8.70 14.19
C VAL A 479 6.34 10.19 14.06
N ARG A 480 7.43 10.66 14.68
CA ARG A 480 7.85 12.06 14.65
C ARG A 480 9.22 12.19 13.99
N ASN A 481 9.42 13.27 13.26
CA ASN A 481 10.73 13.64 12.76
C ASN A 481 11.61 14.25 13.87
N SER A 482 12.87 14.55 13.56
CA SER A 482 13.84 15.13 14.51
C SER A 482 13.46 16.52 15.06
N ALA A 483 12.48 17.20 14.48
CA ALA A 483 11.92 18.44 15.01
C ALA A 483 10.67 18.21 15.91
N GLY A 484 10.33 16.95 16.20
CA GLY A 484 9.18 16.56 17.00
C GLY A 484 7.83 16.64 16.27
N VAL A 485 7.84 16.92 14.96
CA VAL A 485 6.63 17.03 14.13
C VAL A 485 6.24 15.65 13.62
N GLU A 486 4.96 15.31 13.71
CA GLU A 486 4.42 14.04 13.21
C GLU A 486 4.55 13.94 11.68
N TYR A 487 4.95 12.77 11.17
CA TYR A 487 4.96 12.52 9.72
C TYR A 487 3.54 12.51 9.17
N ASN A 488 3.36 12.95 7.91
CA ASN A 488 2.03 12.99 7.32
C ASN A 488 1.60 11.61 6.75
N THR A 489 0.32 11.43 6.46
CA THR A 489 -0.28 10.17 5.99
C THR A 489 0.35 9.61 4.71
N LEU A 490 0.96 10.44 3.85
CA LEU A 490 1.66 9.96 2.65
C LEU A 490 3.07 9.46 2.95
N GLU A 491 3.61 9.75 4.13
CA GLU A 491 4.91 9.26 4.58
C GLU A 491 4.78 8.04 5.50
N GLU A 492 3.93 8.15 6.53
CA GLU A 492 3.78 7.11 7.56
C GLU A 492 2.54 6.24 7.44
N GLY A 493 1.58 6.58 6.56
CA GLY A 493 0.26 5.92 6.53
C GLY A 493 -0.52 6.18 7.82
N ALA A 494 -0.99 5.10 8.45
CA ALA A 494 -1.56 5.13 9.78
C ALA A 494 -0.51 5.23 10.93
N GLY A 495 0.78 5.27 10.59
CA GLY A 495 1.89 5.38 11.55
C GLY A 495 2.74 4.11 11.64
N ALA A 496 3.48 3.96 12.74
CA ALA A 496 4.32 2.81 13.02
C ALA A 496 3.54 1.60 13.55
N ILE A 497 3.81 0.42 13.00
CA ILE A 497 3.20 -0.85 13.40
C ILE A 497 3.32 -1.13 14.92
N ASN A 498 2.23 -1.61 15.52
CA ASN A 498 2.13 -1.97 16.94
C ASN A 498 1.74 -3.45 17.06
N GLY A 499 2.73 -4.35 17.08
CA GLY A 499 2.49 -5.80 17.05
C GLY A 499 1.59 -6.27 18.19
N LYS A 500 1.89 -5.86 19.43
CA LYS A 500 1.11 -6.20 20.63
C LYS A 500 -0.34 -5.66 20.58
N GLY A 501 -0.56 -4.46 20.05
CA GLY A 501 -1.89 -3.89 19.87
C GLY A 501 -2.71 -4.67 18.83
N ALA A 502 -2.13 -4.89 17.64
CA ALA A 502 -2.78 -5.62 16.55
C ALA A 502 -3.13 -7.07 16.93
N ILE A 503 -2.24 -7.77 17.64
CA ILE A 503 -2.50 -9.12 18.18
C ILE A 503 -3.62 -9.10 19.23
N SER A 504 -3.71 -8.04 20.05
CA SER A 504 -4.78 -7.91 21.06
C SER A 504 -6.16 -7.72 20.41
N LEU A 505 -6.25 -6.88 19.37
CA LEU A 505 -7.46 -6.72 18.55
C LEU A 505 -7.85 -8.04 17.88
N ALA A 506 -6.90 -8.70 17.20
CA ALA A 506 -7.12 -9.96 16.50
C ALA A 506 -7.64 -11.07 17.44
N LYS A 507 -7.10 -11.14 18.66
CA LYS A 507 -7.54 -12.08 19.70
C LYS A 507 -8.97 -11.79 20.19
N ALA A 508 -9.34 -10.51 20.32
CA ALA A 508 -10.62 -10.07 20.86
C ALA A 508 -11.79 -10.19 19.86
N ALA A 509 -11.52 -10.24 18.56
CA ALA A 509 -12.53 -10.37 17.51
C ALA A 509 -13.11 -11.79 17.41
N ASP A 510 -14.43 -11.91 17.58
CA ASP A 510 -15.25 -13.06 17.22
C ASP A 510 -15.60 -12.99 15.73
N THR A 511 -14.98 -13.85 14.93
CA THR A 511 -15.15 -13.89 13.46
C THR A 511 -16.46 -14.57 13.03
N SER A 512 -17.26 -15.06 13.98
CA SER A 512 -18.59 -15.61 13.75
C SER A 512 -19.73 -14.62 14.03
N ALA A 513 -19.43 -13.50 14.67
CA ALA A 513 -20.37 -12.42 14.93
C ALA A 513 -21.00 -11.92 13.61
N PRO A 514 -22.35 -11.84 13.50
CA PRO A 514 -23.01 -11.36 12.29
C PRO A 514 -22.59 -9.93 11.90
N THR A 515 -22.58 -9.64 10.60
CA THR A 515 -22.38 -8.27 10.10
C THR A 515 -23.40 -7.31 10.73
N GLY A 516 -22.94 -6.14 11.14
CA GLY A 516 -23.72 -5.14 11.89
C GLY A 516 -23.63 -5.28 13.41
N THR A 517 -23.04 -6.36 13.94
CA THR A 517 -22.92 -6.60 15.39
C THR A 517 -21.52 -6.32 15.93
N HIS A 518 -21.39 -6.13 17.24
CA HIS A 518 -20.09 -6.05 17.91
C HIS A 518 -19.38 -7.40 17.88
N TRP A 519 -18.23 -7.45 17.21
CA TRP A 519 -17.35 -8.62 17.20
C TRP A 519 -16.23 -8.56 18.25
N LEU A 520 -15.89 -7.38 18.79
CA LEU A 520 -14.87 -7.30 19.84
C LEU A 520 -15.49 -7.74 21.17
N THR A 521 -15.21 -8.99 21.56
CA THR A 521 -15.72 -9.63 22.79
C THR A 521 -15.11 -9.07 24.08
N THR A 522 -14.12 -8.19 23.97
CA THR A 522 -13.42 -7.56 25.10
C THR A 522 -13.08 -6.13 24.77
N THR A 523 -13.49 -5.19 25.62
CA THR A 523 -13.10 -3.78 25.51
C THR A 523 -11.60 -3.62 25.73
N LEU A 524 -10.89 -3.11 24.73
CA LEU A 524 -9.47 -2.80 24.81
C LEU A 524 -9.25 -1.32 25.08
N SER A 525 -8.28 -0.98 25.95
CA SER A 525 -7.78 0.39 25.99
C SER A 525 -6.88 0.63 24.77
N PRO A 526 -7.05 1.72 23.99
CA PRO A 526 -6.24 2.01 22.80
C PRO A 526 -4.86 2.57 23.18
N ARG A 527 -4.11 1.81 23.97
CA ARG A 527 -2.74 2.11 24.41
C ARG A 527 -1.96 0.81 24.60
N THR A 528 -0.67 0.82 24.28
CA THR A 528 0.23 -0.31 24.53
C THR A 528 1.40 0.16 25.39
N THR A 529 1.77 -0.63 26.40
CA THR A 529 3.05 -0.47 27.10
C THR A 529 4.13 -1.35 26.44
N ILE A 530 5.23 -0.73 25.99
CA ILE A 530 6.41 -1.33 25.34
C ILE A 530 7.66 -0.67 25.96
N GLY A 531 8.69 -1.43 26.33
CA GLY A 531 9.92 -0.87 26.94
C GLY A 531 9.78 -0.20 28.31
N GLY A 532 8.55 -0.09 28.84
CA GLY A 532 8.20 0.74 30.01
C GLY A 532 7.33 1.94 29.63
N ASP A 533 7.47 2.43 28.39
CA ASP A 533 6.69 3.54 27.85
C ASP A 533 5.28 3.09 27.45
N THR A 534 4.27 3.93 27.74
CA THR A 534 2.87 3.66 27.35
C THR A 534 2.45 4.64 26.27
N ILE A 535 2.20 4.11 25.07
CA ILE A 535 1.93 4.87 23.86
C ILE A 535 0.46 4.65 23.45
N THR A 536 -0.26 5.74 23.22
CA THR A 536 -1.64 5.74 22.71
C THR A 536 -1.65 5.38 21.22
N TRP A 537 -2.63 4.58 20.79
CA TRP A 537 -2.80 4.21 19.40
C TRP A 537 -3.32 5.40 18.57
N LYS A 538 -3.00 5.46 17.28
CA LYS A 538 -3.46 6.50 16.37
C LYS A 538 -4.95 6.37 16.05
N GLN A 539 -5.51 5.15 16.10
CA GLN A 539 -6.92 4.85 15.84
C GLN A 539 -7.40 5.31 14.45
N VAL A 540 -6.49 5.28 13.47
CA VAL A 540 -6.71 5.68 12.08
C VAL A 540 -6.61 4.48 11.16
N VAL A 541 -7.48 4.42 10.15
CA VAL A 541 -7.41 3.48 9.02
C VAL A 541 -7.37 4.28 7.72
N VAL A 542 -6.32 4.10 6.93
CA VAL A 542 -6.16 4.65 5.58
C VAL A 542 -6.68 3.62 4.57
N TRP A 543 -7.52 4.08 3.63
CA TRP A 543 -8.13 3.23 2.61
C TRP A 543 -8.28 3.96 1.27
N GLY A 544 -7.28 3.81 0.39
CA GLY A 544 -7.26 4.49 -0.90
C GLY A 544 -7.12 6.00 -0.71
N SER A 545 -8.16 6.78 -1.02
CA SER A 545 -8.24 8.22 -0.77
C SER A 545 -9.01 8.60 0.50
N VAL A 546 -9.52 7.61 1.26
CA VAL A 546 -10.33 7.82 2.46
C VAL A 546 -9.52 7.56 3.73
N VAL A 547 -9.76 8.37 4.77
CA VAL A 547 -9.21 8.18 6.11
C VAL A 547 -10.39 8.01 7.07
N VAL A 548 -10.35 6.98 7.92
CA VAL A 548 -11.42 6.64 8.87
C VAL A 548 -10.85 6.61 10.29
N TRP A 549 -11.57 7.14 11.28
CA TRP A 549 -11.14 7.24 12.68
C TRP A 549 -12.33 7.02 13.64
N GLY A 550 -12.06 6.73 14.92
CA GLY A 550 -13.09 6.53 15.96
C GLY A 550 -13.13 5.10 16.49
N SER A 551 -14.31 4.55 16.80
CA SER A 551 -14.54 3.16 17.22
C SER A 551 -14.69 2.19 16.02
N THR A 552 -13.93 2.43 14.96
CA THR A 552 -14.17 1.86 13.62
C THR A 552 -14.02 0.34 13.54
N VAL A 553 -13.17 -0.24 14.39
CA VAL A 553 -12.91 -1.69 14.45
C VAL A 553 -13.75 -2.43 15.49
N ASP A 554 -14.74 -1.79 16.13
CA ASP A 554 -15.52 -2.40 17.22
C ASP A 554 -16.73 -3.23 16.71
N LEU A 555 -17.17 -2.97 15.47
CA LEU A 555 -18.30 -3.62 14.79
C LEU A 555 -17.81 -4.44 13.58
N ASN A 556 -18.43 -5.61 13.35
CA ASN A 556 -18.22 -6.37 12.11
C ASN A 556 -18.97 -5.69 10.94
N GLN A 557 -18.26 -4.96 10.09
CA GLN A 557 -18.83 -4.23 8.95
C GLN A 557 -18.53 -4.96 7.63
N GLN A 558 -19.32 -4.70 6.59
CA GLN A 558 -19.05 -5.24 5.24
C GLN A 558 -17.66 -4.87 4.70
N ALA A 559 -17.10 -3.72 5.12
CA ALA A 559 -15.73 -3.31 4.83
C ALA A 559 -14.66 -4.31 5.31
N TRP A 560 -14.97 -5.12 6.34
CA TRP A 560 -14.10 -6.19 6.85
C TRP A 560 -14.34 -7.55 6.17
N GLY A 561 -15.26 -7.64 5.20
CA GLY A 561 -15.45 -8.83 4.38
C GLY A 561 -14.30 -9.07 3.37
N THR A 562 -14.29 -10.23 2.71
CA THR A 562 -13.33 -10.54 1.62
C THR A 562 -13.68 -9.87 0.29
N VAL A 563 -14.92 -9.42 0.13
CA VAL A 563 -15.40 -8.68 -1.05
C VAL A 563 -15.85 -7.29 -0.59
N VAL A 564 -15.05 -6.28 -0.94
CA VAL A 564 -15.49 -4.88 -0.93
C VAL A 564 -15.84 -4.52 -2.36
N VAL A 565 -17.06 -4.04 -2.59
CA VAL A 565 -17.53 -3.68 -3.94
C VAL A 565 -16.83 -2.39 -4.38
N TRP A 566 -15.91 -2.53 -5.32
CA TRP A 566 -15.33 -1.42 -6.09
C TRP A 566 -15.71 -1.61 -7.56
N GLY A 567 -16.32 -0.58 -8.15
CA GLY A 567 -16.69 -0.54 -9.56
C GLY A 567 -16.85 0.91 -10.00
N SER A 568 -16.29 1.25 -11.16
CA SER A 568 -16.22 2.62 -11.70
C SER A 568 -17.38 3.00 -12.61
N ASP A 569 -18.18 2.03 -13.05
CA ASP A 569 -19.00 2.14 -14.26
C ASP A 569 -20.52 2.15 -13.97
N ASN A 570 -20.95 3.00 -13.02
CA ASN A 570 -22.21 3.72 -13.17
C ASN A 570 -22.25 5.00 -12.29
N THR A 571 -21.94 6.16 -12.89
CA THR A 571 -22.10 7.53 -12.34
C THR A 571 -21.71 7.74 -10.87
N THR A 572 -20.40 7.88 -10.61
CA THR A 572 -19.84 8.40 -9.35
C THR A 572 -19.65 9.92 -9.39
N PHE A 573 -20.05 10.64 -8.33
CA PHE A 573 -19.41 11.91 -7.92
C PHE A 573 -19.40 12.01 -6.38
N GLY A 574 -18.31 12.53 -5.81
CA GLY A 574 -18.09 12.63 -4.35
C GLY A 574 -18.97 13.69 -3.65
N ASN A 575 -19.00 13.79 -2.32
CA ASN A 575 -17.98 13.37 -1.34
C ASN A 575 -18.46 12.30 -0.33
N VAL A 576 -17.50 11.50 0.16
CA VAL A 576 -17.55 10.44 1.19
C VAL A 576 -18.92 10.08 1.78
N VAL A 577 -19.47 8.93 1.37
CA VAL A 577 -20.54 8.20 2.06
C VAL A 577 -20.24 6.70 2.04
N VAL A 578 -20.43 6.01 3.17
CA VAL A 578 -20.51 4.54 3.22
C VAL A 578 -21.97 4.15 3.00
N TRP A 579 -22.25 3.36 1.97
CA TRP A 579 -23.59 2.84 1.68
C TRP A 579 -23.71 1.36 2.02
N GLY A 580 -24.82 1.01 2.67
CA GLY A 580 -25.24 -0.35 2.99
C GLY A 580 -26.65 -0.29 3.57
N SER A 581 -27.51 -1.23 3.21
CA SER A 581 -28.90 -1.27 3.66
C SER A 581 -29.00 -1.70 5.13
N ASP A 582 -28.93 -0.74 6.06
CA ASP A 582 -29.92 -0.53 7.13
C ASP A 582 -29.48 0.56 8.13
N VAL A 583 -30.43 1.46 8.43
CA VAL A 583 -30.49 2.43 9.56
C VAL A 583 -29.22 3.22 9.93
N VAL A 584 -29.20 4.51 9.57
CA VAL A 584 -28.37 5.52 10.25
C VAL A 584 -29.13 6.10 11.45
N TRP A 585 -28.65 5.86 12.67
CA TRP A 585 -29.03 6.66 13.83
C TRP A 585 -28.14 7.90 13.91
N THR A 586 -28.67 9.08 13.54
CA THR A 586 -28.15 10.37 14.00
C THR A 586 -28.96 10.85 15.19
N ASP A 587 -28.46 10.65 16.41
CA ASP A 587 -28.92 11.37 17.61
C ASP A 587 -28.15 12.72 17.69
N PRO A 588 -28.73 13.81 18.22
CA PRO A 588 -29.40 14.74 17.32
C PRO A 588 -28.85 16.16 17.49
N GLN A 589 -27.67 16.44 16.93
CA GLN A 589 -27.17 17.82 16.72
C GLN A 589 -25.98 17.86 15.75
N SER A 590 -26.26 17.83 14.44
CA SER A 590 -25.27 18.14 13.39
C SER A 590 -25.55 19.51 12.80
N TRP A 591 -24.71 20.50 13.13
CA TRP A 591 -24.87 21.91 12.72
C TRP A 591 -24.32 22.19 11.31
N ALA A 592 -24.58 21.29 10.36
CA ALA A 592 -24.01 21.30 9.02
C ALA A 592 -25.11 21.22 7.96
N ASN A 593 -24.91 21.93 6.84
CA ASN A 593 -25.83 21.90 5.69
C ASN A 593 -25.74 20.54 4.99
N VAL A 594 -26.89 19.94 4.69
CA VAL A 594 -26.99 18.57 4.11
C VAL A 594 -27.75 18.62 2.79
N VAL A 595 -27.26 17.88 1.79
CA VAL A 595 -27.96 17.61 0.53
C VAL A 595 -28.27 16.11 0.49
N VAL A 596 -29.53 15.76 0.24
CA VAL A 596 -30.00 14.37 0.27
C VAL A 596 -30.62 13.99 -1.09
N TRP A 597 -30.28 12.78 -1.56
CA TRP A 597 -30.83 12.16 -2.77
C TRP A 597 -31.30 10.74 -2.42
N GLY A 598 -32.58 10.45 -2.68
CA GLY A 598 -33.20 9.17 -2.35
C GLY A 598 -34.72 9.18 -2.50
N SER A 599 -35.32 8.00 -2.56
CA SER A 599 -36.78 7.82 -2.74
C SER A 599 -37.60 7.77 -1.45
N ASP A 600 -36.95 7.69 -0.29
CA ASP A 600 -37.60 7.42 1.00
C ASP A 600 -37.50 8.59 1.99
N SER A 601 -38.51 8.68 2.86
CA SER A 601 -38.81 9.88 3.66
C SER A 601 -37.73 10.25 4.68
N ILE A 602 -37.34 11.53 4.67
CA ILE A 602 -36.49 12.15 5.70
C ILE A 602 -37.38 12.65 6.85
N GLY A 603 -36.93 12.50 8.10
CA GLY A 603 -37.54 13.20 9.23
C GLY A 603 -37.28 14.72 9.23
N THR A 604 -37.95 15.46 10.12
CA THR A 604 -37.84 16.92 10.19
C THR A 604 -36.41 17.40 10.50
N THR A 605 -35.86 18.23 9.61
CA THR A 605 -34.58 18.93 9.77
C THR A 605 -34.79 20.45 9.83
N MET A 606 -33.83 21.18 10.42
CA MET A 606 -33.78 22.65 10.43
C MET A 606 -32.46 23.11 9.79
N GLY A 607 -32.49 24.14 8.95
CA GLY A 607 -31.39 24.57 8.08
C GLY A 607 -31.74 24.49 6.59
N ASP A 608 -30.90 25.13 5.76
CA ASP A 608 -31.04 25.13 4.29
C ASP A 608 -30.81 23.71 3.72
N VAL A 609 -31.85 23.10 3.14
CA VAL A 609 -31.78 21.75 2.54
C VAL A 609 -32.17 21.79 1.07
N VAL A 610 -31.42 21.05 0.24
CA VAL A 610 -31.79 20.78 -1.16
C VAL A 610 -32.11 19.29 -1.31
N VAL A 611 -33.30 18.97 -1.85
CA VAL A 611 -33.80 17.58 -1.98
C VAL A 611 -34.19 17.26 -3.42
N TRP A 612 -33.90 16.04 -3.86
CA TRP A 612 -34.38 15.47 -5.12
C TRP A 612 -34.97 14.09 -4.86
N GLY A 613 -36.31 13.98 -4.89
CA GLY A 613 -37.05 12.77 -4.48
C GLY A 613 -38.42 13.08 -3.88
N SER A 614 -39.14 12.04 -3.43
CA SER A 614 -40.46 12.17 -2.78
C SER A 614 -40.31 12.56 -1.32
N THR A 615 -40.92 13.67 -0.89
CA THR A 615 -40.71 14.26 0.44
C THR A 615 -41.95 14.22 1.33
N GLY A 616 -41.79 13.70 2.55
CA GLY A 616 -42.80 13.79 3.61
C GLY A 616 -42.37 14.83 4.66
N GLY A 617 -43.04 15.99 4.69
CA GLY A 617 -42.81 17.05 5.67
C GLY A 617 -41.62 17.96 5.33
N LEU A 618 -41.92 19.20 4.90
CA LEU A 618 -40.91 20.23 4.62
C LEU A 618 -40.99 21.36 5.66
N SER A 619 -39.83 21.95 5.97
CA SER A 619 -39.73 23.25 6.65
C SER A 619 -39.58 24.38 5.62
N PRO A 620 -39.75 25.67 6.00
CA PRO A 620 -39.69 26.80 5.07
C PRO A 620 -38.34 27.01 4.34
N GLU A 621 -37.29 26.28 4.73
CA GLU A 621 -35.90 26.44 4.26
C GLU A 621 -35.51 25.36 3.22
N THR A 622 -36.46 24.56 2.73
CA THR A 622 -36.17 23.47 1.77
C THR A 622 -36.45 23.85 0.32
N THR A 623 -35.46 23.64 -0.56
CA THR A 623 -35.61 23.74 -2.02
C THR A 623 -35.67 22.35 -2.65
N ALA A 624 -36.77 22.00 -3.35
CA ALA A 624 -36.97 20.69 -3.94
C ALA A 624 -37.10 20.73 -5.48
N TRP A 625 -36.57 19.71 -6.16
CA TRP A 625 -36.73 19.49 -7.61
C TRP A 625 -37.06 18.01 -7.88
N GLY A 626 -37.97 17.72 -8.80
CA GLY A 626 -38.42 16.34 -9.12
C GLY A 626 -39.91 16.26 -9.49
N ASP A 627 -40.39 15.07 -9.84
CA ASP A 627 -41.82 14.84 -10.14
C ASP A 627 -42.63 14.72 -8.82
N LEU A 628 -43.26 15.83 -8.41
CA LEU A 628 -44.01 15.96 -7.16
C LEU A 628 -45.41 15.34 -7.25
N GLN A 629 -45.50 14.04 -7.50
CA GLN A 629 -46.76 13.30 -7.37
C GLN A 629 -46.94 12.80 -5.92
N GLY A 630 -47.92 13.37 -5.22
CA GLY A 630 -48.48 12.81 -3.98
C GLY A 630 -48.22 13.59 -2.67
N THR A 631 -47.41 14.65 -2.68
CA THR A 631 -47.05 15.39 -1.46
C THR A 631 -48.10 16.46 -1.08
N GLN A 632 -48.79 16.30 0.05
CA GLN A 632 -49.57 17.40 0.65
C GLN A 632 -48.63 18.37 1.37
N THR A 633 -48.59 19.63 0.94
CA THR A 633 -47.80 20.69 1.58
C THR A 633 -48.70 21.65 2.35
N SER A 634 -48.56 21.65 3.69
CA SER A 634 -49.20 22.64 4.56
C SER A 634 -48.28 23.86 4.77
N GLY A 635 -48.31 24.82 3.85
CA GLY A 635 -47.55 26.06 3.95
C GLY A 635 -47.14 26.62 2.59
N MET A 636 -47.13 27.95 2.46
CA MET A 636 -46.76 28.62 1.21
C MET A 636 -45.27 28.45 0.90
N ILE A 637 -44.94 27.82 -0.23
CA ILE A 637 -43.60 27.86 -0.83
C ILE A 637 -43.73 28.23 -2.31
N SER A 638 -42.85 29.13 -2.78
CA SER A 638 -42.75 29.56 -4.17
C SER A 638 -42.02 28.51 -5.01
N ALA A 639 -42.74 27.73 -5.82
CA ALA A 639 -42.15 26.82 -6.79
C ALA A 639 -41.89 27.50 -8.14
N THR A 640 -40.62 27.67 -8.51
CA THR A 640 -40.22 28.18 -9.84
C THR A 640 -39.95 27.00 -10.78
N SER A 641 -40.93 26.61 -11.62
CA SER A 641 -40.68 25.62 -12.66
C SER A 641 -39.90 26.24 -13.82
N ILE A 642 -38.76 25.66 -14.18
CA ILE A 642 -38.14 25.83 -15.50
C ILE A 642 -38.23 24.48 -16.20
N ARG A 643 -38.74 24.48 -17.43
CA ARG A 643 -38.88 23.29 -18.29
C ARG A 643 -37.60 22.96 -19.04
#